data_AF-A0A7S4Q564-F1
#
_entry.id   AF-A0A7S4Q564-F1
#
_cell.length_a   1.000
_cell.length_b   1.000
_cell.length_c   1.000
_cell.angle_alpha   90.00
_cell.angle_beta   90.00
_cell.angle_gamma   90.00
#
_symmetry.space_group_name_H-M   'P 1'
#
loop_
_entity.id
_entity.type
_entity.pdbx_description
1 polymer ?
#
loop_
_entity_poly.entity_id
_entity_poly.type
_entity_poly.pdbx_seq_one_letter_code
_entity_poly.pdbx_strand_id
1 'polypeptide(L)'
;MPPAASQLALGGAGAVGGLAYAILCSLSGTLRPHLNFWFFSQLLREWCRGMVSAETRAKGVIGLLLAGVQRGSTLRRVLKLEVDHQRKVLEAGGADAVARDPTRLWNLGLAHVRTARQADEAAKKAGGGGAEGVGAGHGPVLRDLLLVGGGHSHAHVLLMLGMEPIPGVRVTLVTRDMETPYSGMLPGHVAGHYTKRECHIDLARLGRFAGARVVHAEVTGIDVEQKRVHLRSCLDAAGQDDRPPLRYDVISVDVGCSPSVQGLSGYDVLRTGGVGQSVATVKPIDGFSRKFERMVAGVEGWKGPRDVVIVGAGAGGVELALAVQHRLQEALRSYGRPPDWARVAITSRSKRVMPNHASAVSGIMARTLQERGVRVYPEHEALRVEAQDSGGEALVCRTPGGEVRVGFGECVWCTDGAPQSWMRELGLETDTSGFLLVETTLQARLPSGQPLQNFFAAGDCASIRGHPRPKAGVFAVMAGMPLSKNLRAALEGGPLVEYIPQQEFLGIIGLGRGGAVASKGDVALKADWLWELKDWIDRTWMWKYTEGLPKMGGGSSEPSAVARQAGTEALELLKKASMRCGGCGSKVGSTVLSAAMQRVQAESQVYENSEVLVGMQSADDAAVVQQKGSKLVTVQTVDFFKSIVGDPYVFGRIAALHALSDCFSMGARAQTALALCTVTLGSEAVMQEDVFQMMAGANRELRASCCTLAGGHTTEGPEAGLGFCVTGVAGGPEELLTKGGLQPGDTLLLTKPLGTGCIFAAEMQQRAVGPSVSAALRSMLRSNEPAAQIVSKHGARACTDVTGFGLLGHLVEMCRAAGQAAVLRLDDVPALPGAEELLSQGVASSLQPANFRLRRALRNEGAAAAAFSGGRLPRYPLLYDPQTNGGLLLAVQQGAAASACAAALAAAGEDFWVIGSVVARPADWHEGQFVTLEAAALSSAP
;
A
#
# COMPACT_ATOMS: atom_id res chain seq x y z
N MET A 1 45.77 -61.75 24.13
CA MET A 1 45.05 -63.00 24.50
C MET A 1 44.00 -62.65 25.55
N PRO A 2 42.71 -62.95 25.32
CA PRO A 2 41.59 -62.70 26.25
C PRO A 2 41.53 -63.84 27.31
N PRO A 3 40.81 -63.77 28.47
CA PRO A 3 39.36 -63.50 28.64
C PRO A 3 39.05 -62.76 29.98
N ALA A 4 37.85 -62.54 30.55
CA ALA A 4 36.51 -63.10 30.40
C ALA A 4 35.46 -62.09 30.90
N ALA A 5 34.20 -62.29 30.47
CA ALA A 5 33.05 -61.43 30.71
C ALA A 5 32.24 -61.80 31.97
N SER A 6 31.47 -60.83 32.49
CA SER A 6 30.12 -61.07 33.00
C SER A 6 29.21 -59.82 32.87
N GLN A 7 27.92 -60.09 32.74
CA GLN A 7 26.83 -59.33 32.11
C GLN A 7 26.29 -58.13 32.91
N LEU A 8 25.71 -57.15 32.18
CA LEU A 8 24.44 -56.51 32.58
C LEU A 8 23.70 -55.97 31.34
N ALA A 9 22.44 -56.38 31.19
CA ALA A 9 21.55 -56.04 30.09
C ALA A 9 20.89 -54.66 30.27
N LEU A 10 20.91 -53.81 29.24
CA LEU A 10 20.11 -52.59 29.12
C LEU A 10 19.60 -52.41 27.68
N GLY A 11 18.32 -52.02 27.56
CA GLY A 11 17.50 -52.07 26.36
C GLY A 11 17.93 -51.20 25.16
N GLY A 12 17.63 -51.72 23.98
CA GLY A 12 18.13 -51.31 22.66
C GLY A 12 17.59 -50.04 22.02
N ALA A 13 17.23 -48.99 22.77
CA ALA A 13 16.88 -47.68 22.19
C ALA A 13 17.95 -46.59 22.41
N GLY A 14 18.83 -46.74 23.41
CA GLY A 14 19.88 -45.75 23.72
C GLY A 14 21.17 -45.91 22.91
N ALA A 15 21.49 -47.13 22.46
CA ALA A 15 22.78 -47.43 21.81
C ALA A 15 22.90 -46.85 20.39
N VAL A 16 21.76 -46.70 19.68
CA VAL A 16 21.75 -46.18 18.29
C VAL A 16 21.91 -44.65 18.25
N GLY A 17 21.38 -43.94 19.25
CA GLY A 17 21.55 -42.49 19.39
C GLY A 17 22.99 -42.10 19.77
N GLY A 18 23.63 -42.88 20.64
CA GLY A 18 25.02 -42.63 21.06
C GLY A 18 26.04 -42.85 19.94
N LEU A 19 25.84 -43.86 19.09
CA LEU A 19 26.73 -44.15 17.96
C LEU A 19 26.59 -43.10 16.84
N ALA A 20 25.37 -42.61 16.57
CA ALA A 20 25.13 -41.53 15.61
C ALA A 20 25.75 -40.21 16.09
N TYR A 21 25.68 -39.91 17.39
CA TYR A 21 26.31 -38.72 17.98
C TYR A 21 27.84 -38.79 17.92
N ALA A 22 28.45 -39.95 18.21
CA ALA A 22 29.90 -40.15 18.13
C ALA A 22 30.43 -40.03 16.69
N ILE A 23 29.69 -40.55 15.70
CA ILE A 23 30.03 -40.42 14.27
C ILE A 23 29.87 -38.96 13.80
N LEU A 24 28.82 -38.26 14.23
CA LEU A 24 28.60 -36.83 13.90
C LEU A 24 29.67 -35.91 14.49
N CYS A 25 30.13 -36.17 15.72
CA CYS A 25 31.25 -35.43 16.30
C CYS A 25 32.56 -35.65 15.49
N SER A 26 32.79 -36.85 14.96
CA SER A 26 33.98 -37.14 14.14
C SER A 26 33.95 -36.52 12.72
N LEU A 27 32.77 -36.27 12.16
CA LEU A 27 32.58 -35.71 10.81
C LEU A 27 32.50 -34.16 10.79
N SER A 28 32.38 -33.53 11.96
CA SER A 28 32.34 -32.06 12.11
C SER A 28 33.66 -31.35 11.75
N GLY A 29 34.75 -32.10 11.56
CA GLY A 29 36.06 -31.57 11.22
C GLY A 29 36.35 -31.37 9.72
N THR A 30 35.54 -31.90 8.79
CA THR A 30 36.00 -32.05 7.39
C THR A 30 34.99 -31.75 6.26
N LEU A 31 33.75 -31.33 6.53
CA LEU A 31 32.77 -31.02 5.46
C LEU A 31 32.06 -29.66 5.62
N ARG A 32 31.87 -28.97 4.48
CA ARG A 32 31.36 -27.58 4.40
C ARG A 32 29.90 -27.43 4.92
N PRO A 33 29.54 -26.31 5.57
CA PRO A 33 28.24 -26.08 6.22
C PRO A 33 27.00 -26.23 5.31
N HIS A 34 27.11 -25.91 4.02
CA HIS A 34 25.98 -25.88 3.09
C HIS A 34 25.38 -27.27 2.77
N LEU A 35 26.16 -28.36 2.85
CA LEU A 35 25.63 -29.71 2.62
C LEU A 35 24.79 -30.21 3.80
N ASN A 36 25.19 -29.87 5.03
CA ASN A 36 24.45 -30.24 6.23
C ASN A 36 23.06 -29.56 6.27
N PHE A 37 22.98 -28.30 5.82
CA PHE A 37 21.74 -27.53 5.80
C PHE A 37 20.69 -28.06 4.80
N TRP A 38 21.10 -28.37 3.56
CA TRP A 38 20.18 -28.90 2.56
C TRP A 38 19.63 -30.27 2.97
N PHE A 39 20.47 -31.17 3.47
CA PHE A 39 20.08 -32.50 3.91
C PHE A 39 19.12 -32.47 5.12
N PHE A 40 19.40 -31.63 6.12
CA PHE A 40 18.50 -31.42 7.26
C PHE A 40 17.16 -30.80 6.84
N SER A 41 17.15 -29.89 5.88
CA SER A 41 15.91 -29.29 5.37
C SER A 41 14.99 -30.31 4.66
N GLN A 42 15.56 -31.38 4.10
CA GLN A 42 14.80 -32.49 3.50
C GLN A 42 14.26 -33.42 4.59
N LEU A 43 15.05 -33.73 5.61
CA LEU A 43 14.63 -34.50 6.78
C LEU A 43 13.50 -33.82 7.57
N LEU A 44 13.56 -32.50 7.76
CA LEU A 44 12.49 -31.72 8.37
C LEU A 44 11.23 -31.69 7.48
N ARG A 45 11.41 -31.61 6.15
CA ARG A 45 10.30 -31.68 5.18
C ARG A 45 9.59 -33.03 5.21
N GLU A 46 10.33 -34.12 5.33
CA GLU A 46 9.76 -35.47 5.50
C GLU A 46 9.12 -35.68 6.88
N TRP A 47 9.69 -35.08 7.93
CA TRP A 47 9.06 -35.02 9.25
C TRP A 47 7.74 -34.22 9.24
N CYS A 48 7.63 -33.22 8.37
CA CYS A 48 6.37 -32.51 8.12
C CYS A 48 5.34 -33.34 7.32
N ARG A 49 5.75 -34.37 6.57
CA ARG A 49 4.88 -35.16 5.66
C ARG A 49 4.20 -36.38 6.27
N GLY A 50 4.54 -36.79 7.49
CA GLY A 50 3.71 -37.70 8.28
C GLY A 50 3.30 -39.04 7.64
N MET A 51 4.16 -39.70 6.84
CA MET A 51 3.86 -41.06 6.33
C MET A 51 5.05 -42.02 6.52
N VAL A 52 4.73 -43.26 6.93
CA VAL A 52 5.57 -44.47 7.11
C VAL A 52 6.27 -44.67 8.47
N SER A 53 6.12 -45.90 9.01
CA SER A 53 6.53 -46.37 10.34
C SER A 53 8.06 -46.39 10.57
N ALA A 54 8.45 -46.37 11.85
CA ALA A 54 9.83 -46.22 12.32
C ALA A 54 10.80 -47.32 11.86
N GLU A 55 10.29 -48.51 11.55
CA GLU A 55 11.11 -49.68 11.18
C GLU A 55 11.68 -49.58 9.76
N THR A 56 10.95 -48.95 8.84
CA THR A 56 11.39 -48.68 7.46
C THR A 56 12.46 -47.58 7.43
N ARG A 57 12.44 -46.65 8.40
CA ARG A 57 13.42 -45.55 8.51
C ARG A 57 14.82 -46.04 8.88
N ALA A 58 14.94 -47.05 9.74
CA ALA A 58 16.24 -47.59 10.13
C ALA A 58 16.93 -48.34 8.97
N LYS A 59 16.18 -49.14 8.21
CA LYS A 59 16.72 -49.94 7.09
C LYS A 59 17.09 -49.08 5.88
N GLY A 60 16.30 -48.04 5.57
CA GLY A 60 16.59 -47.11 4.46
C GLY A 60 17.78 -46.19 4.72
N VAL A 61 17.91 -45.66 5.94
CA VAL A 61 19.01 -44.76 6.32
C VAL A 61 20.34 -45.51 6.44
N ILE A 62 20.34 -46.75 6.94
CA ILE A 62 21.54 -47.60 6.98
C ILE A 62 21.97 -48.03 5.57
N GLY A 63 21.01 -48.32 4.67
CA GLY A 63 21.31 -48.61 3.26
C GLY A 63 21.93 -47.43 2.51
N LEU A 64 21.46 -46.20 2.76
CA LEU A 64 22.01 -44.96 2.20
C LEU A 64 23.40 -44.61 2.77
N LEU A 65 23.62 -44.87 4.06
CA LEU A 65 24.92 -44.66 4.71
C LEU A 65 25.97 -45.67 4.20
N LEU A 66 25.60 -46.93 3.94
CA LEU A 66 26.51 -47.94 3.42
C LEU A 66 26.80 -47.77 1.92
N ALA A 67 25.84 -47.27 1.13
CA ALA A 67 26.07 -46.95 -0.28
C ALA A 67 26.91 -45.68 -0.50
N GLY A 68 26.87 -44.72 0.45
CA GLY A 68 27.60 -43.46 0.37
C GLY A 68 29.08 -43.53 0.75
N VAL A 69 29.53 -44.60 1.41
CA VAL A 69 30.91 -44.73 1.90
C VAL A 69 31.84 -45.44 0.90
N GLN A 70 31.33 -46.04 -0.18
CA GLN A 70 32.17 -46.65 -1.22
C GLN A 70 31.93 -46.07 -2.62
N ARG A 71 32.95 -45.32 -3.07
CA ARG A 71 33.24 -44.86 -4.45
C ARG A 71 32.44 -43.65 -4.95
N GLY A 72 33.11 -42.50 -4.92
CA GLY A 72 32.68 -41.26 -5.57
C GLY A 72 32.77 -41.33 -7.09
N SER A 73 31.67 -41.70 -7.73
CA SER A 73 31.37 -41.30 -9.13
C SER A 73 29.88 -41.46 -9.50
N THR A 74 29.00 -41.79 -8.55
CA THR A 74 27.63 -42.25 -8.84
C THR A 74 26.53 -41.19 -8.65
N LEU A 75 26.84 -39.96 -8.19
CA LEU A 75 25.79 -38.94 -7.96
C LEU A 75 25.13 -38.47 -9.27
N ARG A 76 25.88 -38.38 -10.38
CA ARG A 76 25.32 -38.05 -11.71
C ARG A 76 24.49 -39.19 -12.31
N ARG A 77 24.79 -40.45 -11.97
CA ARG A 77 23.99 -41.61 -12.42
C ARG A 77 22.71 -41.78 -11.60
N VAL A 78 22.76 -41.51 -10.29
CA VAL A 78 21.58 -41.54 -9.41
C VAL A 78 20.61 -40.40 -9.75
N LEU A 79 21.09 -39.19 -9.98
CA LEU A 79 20.24 -38.07 -10.43
C LEU A 79 19.63 -38.33 -11.82
N LYS A 80 20.35 -39.01 -12.72
CA LYS A 80 19.81 -39.36 -14.04
C LYS A 80 18.76 -40.47 -13.95
N LEU A 81 18.99 -41.50 -13.13
CA LEU A 81 18.03 -42.58 -12.88
C LEU A 81 16.76 -42.08 -12.18
N GLU A 82 16.88 -41.14 -11.23
CA GLU A 82 15.73 -40.54 -10.54
C GLU A 82 14.91 -39.66 -11.51
N VAL A 83 15.56 -38.88 -12.36
CA VAL A 83 14.88 -38.08 -13.40
C VAL A 83 14.19 -38.99 -14.43
N ASP A 84 14.83 -40.09 -14.85
CA ASP A 84 14.26 -41.05 -15.79
C ASP A 84 13.12 -41.88 -15.16
N HIS A 85 13.17 -42.13 -13.83
CA HIS A 85 12.10 -42.79 -13.08
C HIS A 85 10.90 -41.85 -12.89
N GLN A 86 11.12 -40.59 -12.50
CA GLN A 86 10.08 -39.56 -12.39
C GLN A 86 9.38 -39.32 -13.73
N ARG A 87 10.13 -39.35 -14.84
CA ARG A 87 9.59 -39.26 -16.20
C ARG A 87 8.70 -40.47 -16.54
N LYS A 88 9.12 -41.69 -16.23
CA LYS A 88 8.31 -42.90 -16.46
C LYS A 88 7.07 -42.97 -15.57
N VAL A 89 7.12 -42.42 -14.35
CA VAL A 89 5.96 -42.32 -13.45
C VAL A 89 4.95 -41.28 -13.96
N LEU A 90 5.42 -40.19 -14.57
CA LEU A 90 4.57 -39.20 -15.26
C LEU A 90 3.95 -39.75 -16.56
N GLU A 91 4.66 -40.61 -17.28
CA GLU A 91 4.17 -41.25 -18.51
C GLU A 91 3.21 -42.43 -18.23
N ALA A 92 3.25 -43.04 -17.03
CA ALA A 92 2.41 -44.19 -16.65
C ALA A 92 1.16 -43.85 -15.81
N GLY A 93 0.99 -42.61 -15.36
CA GLY A 93 -0.11 -42.19 -14.48
C GLY A 93 -1.25 -41.50 -15.23
N GLY A 94 -2.29 -42.26 -15.60
CA GLY A 94 -3.57 -41.72 -16.06
C GLY A 94 -4.24 -40.81 -15.02
N ALA A 95 -5.13 -39.95 -15.51
CA ALA A 95 -5.69 -38.73 -14.88
C ALA A 95 -6.34 -38.84 -13.47
N ASP A 96 -6.39 -40.02 -12.83
CA ASP A 96 -7.12 -40.23 -11.56
C ASP A 96 -6.28 -40.12 -10.28
N ALA A 97 -4.95 -39.98 -10.36
CA ALA A 97 -4.09 -39.87 -9.17
C ALA A 97 -3.95 -38.44 -8.60
N VAL A 98 -4.54 -37.42 -9.25
CA VAL A 98 -4.35 -36.00 -8.92
C VAL A 98 -5.36 -35.46 -7.89
N ALA A 99 -6.40 -36.22 -7.54
CA ALA A 99 -7.53 -35.72 -6.75
C ALA A 99 -7.42 -35.84 -5.21
N ARG A 100 -6.30 -36.34 -4.63
CA ARG A 100 -6.29 -36.73 -3.19
C ARG A 100 -5.21 -36.12 -2.29
N ASP A 101 -4.39 -35.16 -2.73
CA ASP A 101 -3.33 -34.58 -1.88
C ASP A 101 -3.09 -33.07 -2.11
N PRO A 102 -3.67 -32.19 -1.25
CA PRO A 102 -3.49 -30.73 -1.33
C PRO A 102 -2.05 -30.27 -1.05
N THR A 103 -1.21 -31.09 -0.40
CA THR A 103 0.17 -30.75 -0.03
C THR A 103 1.18 -30.92 -1.17
N ARG A 104 0.84 -31.70 -2.20
CA ARG A 104 1.68 -31.83 -3.42
C ARG A 104 1.71 -30.56 -4.27
N LEU A 105 0.64 -29.75 -4.23
CA LEU A 105 0.56 -28.48 -4.97
C LEU A 105 1.51 -27.41 -4.43
N TRP A 106 1.92 -27.48 -3.17
CA TRP A 106 2.91 -26.56 -2.57
C TRP A 106 4.28 -26.62 -3.27
N ASN A 107 4.62 -27.74 -3.91
CA ASN A 107 5.91 -27.93 -4.62
C ASN A 107 5.81 -27.80 -6.15
N LEU A 108 4.60 -27.71 -6.72
CA LEU A 108 4.38 -27.66 -8.19
C LEU A 108 4.35 -26.24 -8.77
N GLY A 109 4.50 -25.21 -7.95
CA GLY A 109 4.55 -23.80 -8.38
C GLY A 109 5.73 -23.44 -9.31
N LEU A 110 6.70 -24.34 -9.49
CA LEU A 110 7.79 -24.17 -10.47
C LEU A 110 7.58 -24.95 -11.78
N ALA A 111 6.61 -25.88 -11.84
CA ALA A 111 6.36 -26.72 -13.02
C ALA A 111 5.36 -26.10 -14.02
N HIS A 112 4.45 -25.23 -13.56
CA HIS A 112 3.41 -24.62 -14.40
C HIS A 112 3.95 -23.64 -15.47
N VAL A 113 5.19 -23.14 -15.29
CA VAL A 113 5.84 -22.23 -16.26
C VAL A 113 6.24 -22.95 -17.55
N ARG A 114 6.42 -24.27 -17.53
CA ARG A 114 6.76 -25.05 -18.73
C ARG A 114 5.55 -25.61 -19.48
N THR A 115 4.47 -25.95 -18.78
CA THR A 115 3.25 -26.47 -19.41
C THR A 115 2.42 -25.38 -20.07
N ALA A 116 2.40 -24.15 -19.54
CA ALA A 116 1.73 -23.01 -20.21
C ALA A 116 2.33 -22.73 -21.60
N ARG A 117 3.65 -22.89 -21.76
CA ARG A 117 4.33 -22.71 -23.06
C ARG A 117 4.01 -23.81 -24.06
N GLN A 118 3.77 -25.04 -23.60
CA GLN A 118 3.36 -26.17 -24.45
C GLN A 118 1.86 -26.14 -24.77
N ALA A 119 1.02 -25.65 -23.86
CA ALA A 119 -0.41 -25.41 -24.10
C ALA A 119 -0.63 -24.26 -25.09
N ASP A 120 0.18 -23.21 -25.04
CA ASP A 120 0.15 -22.09 -26.00
C ASP A 120 0.61 -22.53 -27.41
N GLU A 121 1.58 -23.45 -27.51
CA GLU A 121 1.99 -24.07 -28.78
C GLU A 121 0.95 -25.07 -29.33
N ALA A 122 0.22 -25.76 -28.46
CA ALA A 122 -0.88 -26.65 -28.85
C ALA A 122 -2.12 -25.86 -29.31
N ALA A 123 -2.45 -24.75 -28.65
CA ALA A 123 -3.53 -23.84 -29.04
C ALA A 123 -3.24 -23.14 -30.37
N LYS A 124 -1.98 -22.76 -30.64
CA LYS A 124 -1.57 -22.20 -31.94
C LYS A 124 -1.61 -23.20 -33.10
N LYS A 125 -1.59 -24.51 -32.83
CA LYS A 125 -1.67 -25.56 -33.86
C LYS A 125 -3.10 -26.04 -34.17
N ALA A 126 -4.09 -25.69 -33.34
CA ALA A 126 -5.47 -26.12 -33.50
C ALA A 126 -6.38 -24.97 -33.94
N GLY A 127 -6.44 -24.70 -35.25
CA GLY A 127 -7.57 -24.02 -35.89
C GLY A 127 -7.48 -22.50 -35.96
N GLY A 128 -7.26 -22.00 -37.19
CA GLY A 128 -7.26 -20.58 -37.51
C GLY A 128 -8.67 -19.97 -37.59
N GLY A 129 -8.79 -18.79 -36.99
CA GLY A 129 -9.86 -17.81 -37.16
C GLY A 129 -9.37 -16.53 -36.48
N GLY A 130 -9.20 -15.45 -37.26
CA GLY A 130 -8.45 -14.26 -36.85
C GLY A 130 -8.93 -13.63 -35.55
N ALA A 131 -8.07 -13.68 -34.52
CA ALA A 131 -8.11 -12.79 -33.38
C ALA A 131 -6.80 -11.99 -33.40
N GLU A 132 -6.85 -10.80 -33.98
CA GLU A 132 -5.78 -9.81 -33.84
C GLU A 132 -5.62 -9.44 -32.36
N GLY A 133 -4.37 -9.19 -31.96
CA GLY A 133 -3.93 -9.14 -30.57
C GLY A 133 -4.72 -8.19 -29.68
N VAL A 134 -5.36 -8.76 -28.66
CA VAL A 134 -6.00 -8.01 -27.57
C VAL A 134 -5.07 -8.08 -26.36
N GLY A 135 -4.55 -6.92 -25.96
CA GLY A 135 -3.86 -6.74 -24.69
C GLY A 135 -4.79 -7.06 -23.52
N ALA A 136 -4.24 -7.65 -22.46
CA ALA A 136 -4.97 -7.98 -21.25
C ALA A 136 -5.83 -6.80 -20.76
N GLY A 137 -7.15 -7.01 -20.61
CA GLY A 137 -8.00 -6.17 -19.76
C GLY A 137 -9.13 -5.33 -20.37
N HIS A 138 -9.58 -5.54 -21.62
CA HIS A 138 -10.59 -4.65 -22.25
C HIS A 138 -11.93 -5.35 -22.62
N GLY A 139 -12.38 -6.31 -21.81
CA GLY A 139 -13.74 -6.87 -21.94
C GLY A 139 -14.75 -6.07 -21.10
N PRO A 140 -16.07 -6.15 -21.42
CA PRO A 140 -17.10 -5.48 -20.63
C PRO A 140 -17.11 -5.98 -19.18
N VAL A 141 -17.28 -5.09 -18.21
CA VAL A 141 -17.40 -5.45 -16.79
C VAL A 141 -18.82 -5.95 -16.49
N LEU A 142 -18.96 -7.21 -16.10
CA LEU A 142 -20.25 -7.87 -15.85
C LEU A 142 -20.58 -7.97 -14.36
N ARG A 143 -19.59 -8.24 -13.50
CA ARG A 143 -19.77 -8.43 -12.05
C ARG A 143 -18.72 -7.71 -11.21
N ASP A 144 -19.10 -7.34 -10.00
CA ASP A 144 -18.25 -6.74 -8.97
C ASP A 144 -17.91 -7.73 -7.85
N LEU A 145 -16.61 -8.00 -7.69
CA LEU A 145 -16.03 -8.65 -6.51
C LEU A 145 -15.46 -7.59 -5.56
N LEU A 146 -16.01 -7.51 -4.34
CA LEU A 146 -15.56 -6.58 -3.31
C LEU A 146 -14.79 -7.32 -2.20
N LEU A 147 -13.52 -6.97 -2.03
CA LEU A 147 -12.65 -7.45 -0.96
C LEU A 147 -12.57 -6.38 0.13
N VAL A 148 -13.11 -6.68 1.32
CA VAL A 148 -13.11 -5.79 2.48
C VAL A 148 -11.95 -6.13 3.40
N GLY A 149 -10.97 -5.24 3.49
CA GLY A 149 -9.72 -5.40 4.23
C GLY A 149 -8.64 -6.13 3.44
N GLY A 150 -7.37 -5.77 3.62
CA GLY A 150 -6.24 -6.47 3.01
C GLY A 150 -5.56 -7.45 3.96
N GLY A 151 -6.32 -8.32 4.61
CA GLY A 151 -5.75 -9.39 5.44
C GLY A 151 -4.99 -10.43 4.62
N HIS A 152 -4.42 -11.42 5.31
CA HIS A 152 -3.52 -12.40 4.68
C HIS A 152 -4.24 -13.29 3.67
N SER A 153 -5.52 -13.59 3.88
CA SER A 153 -6.31 -14.38 2.93
C SER A 153 -6.58 -13.56 1.67
N HIS A 154 -6.96 -12.28 1.80
CA HIS A 154 -7.16 -11.40 0.65
C HIS A 154 -5.87 -11.07 -0.11
N ALA A 155 -4.74 -10.90 0.57
CA ALA A 155 -3.45 -10.77 -0.11
C ALA A 155 -3.17 -11.99 -1.01
N HIS A 156 -3.51 -13.19 -0.55
CA HIS A 156 -3.43 -14.38 -1.38
C HIS A 156 -4.43 -14.39 -2.54
N VAL A 157 -5.68 -13.97 -2.30
CA VAL A 157 -6.69 -13.84 -3.36
C VAL A 157 -6.22 -12.88 -4.46
N LEU A 158 -5.66 -11.72 -4.10
CA LEU A 158 -5.12 -10.76 -5.06
C LEU A 158 -3.95 -11.33 -5.86
N LEU A 159 -3.03 -12.06 -5.20
CA LEU A 159 -1.94 -12.75 -5.89
C LEU A 159 -2.48 -13.74 -6.94
N MET A 160 -3.49 -14.54 -6.57
CA MET A 160 -4.09 -15.50 -7.49
C MET A 160 -4.83 -14.82 -8.65
N LEU A 161 -5.56 -13.73 -8.38
CA LEU A 161 -6.26 -12.96 -9.41
C LEU A 161 -5.30 -12.24 -10.36
N GLY A 162 -4.14 -11.78 -9.90
CA GLY A 162 -3.12 -11.22 -10.79
C GLY A 162 -2.41 -12.27 -11.65
N MET A 163 -2.29 -13.49 -11.15
CA MET A 163 -1.78 -14.61 -11.95
C MET A 163 -2.81 -15.12 -12.96
N GLU A 164 -4.09 -15.12 -12.61
CA GLU A 164 -5.18 -15.61 -13.44
C GLU A 164 -6.44 -14.73 -13.25
N PRO A 165 -6.56 -13.61 -13.99
CA PRO A 165 -7.72 -12.75 -13.92
C PRO A 165 -9.00 -13.47 -14.34
N ILE A 166 -10.16 -13.04 -13.83
CA ILE A 166 -11.48 -13.55 -14.22
C ILE A 166 -12.07 -12.59 -15.26
N PRO A 167 -12.25 -12.99 -16.53
CA PRO A 167 -12.84 -12.12 -17.55
C PRO A 167 -14.23 -11.63 -17.12
N GLY A 168 -14.50 -10.34 -17.32
CA GLY A 168 -15.78 -9.72 -16.98
C GLY A 168 -16.01 -9.47 -15.48
N VAL A 169 -15.02 -9.72 -14.61
CA VAL A 169 -15.11 -9.38 -13.18
C VAL A 169 -14.22 -8.19 -12.89
N ARG A 170 -14.81 -7.16 -12.27
CA ARG A 170 -14.06 -6.07 -11.64
C ARG A 170 -13.82 -6.39 -10.19
N VAL A 171 -12.56 -6.31 -9.78
CA VAL A 171 -12.11 -6.57 -8.41
C VAL A 171 -11.87 -5.23 -7.73
N THR A 172 -12.46 -5.04 -6.55
CA THR A 172 -12.26 -3.84 -5.72
C THR A 172 -11.76 -4.24 -4.35
N LEU A 173 -10.60 -3.74 -3.93
CA LEU A 173 -10.08 -3.83 -2.56
C LEU A 173 -10.43 -2.53 -1.82
N VAL A 174 -11.22 -2.65 -0.75
CA VAL A 174 -11.45 -1.56 0.21
C VAL A 174 -10.54 -1.78 1.41
N THR A 175 -9.64 -0.85 1.69
CA THR A 175 -8.74 -0.95 2.83
C THR A 175 -8.48 0.39 3.49
N ARG A 176 -8.45 0.40 4.82
CA ARG A 176 -8.03 1.55 5.64
C ARG A 176 -6.52 1.73 5.61
N ASP A 177 -5.79 0.62 5.68
CA ASP A 177 -4.34 0.61 5.76
C ASP A 177 -3.80 0.18 4.38
N MET A 178 -2.97 1.01 3.74
CA MET A 178 -2.37 0.73 2.43
C MET A 178 -1.24 -0.30 2.50
N GLU A 179 -0.72 -0.52 3.71
CA GLU A 179 0.30 -1.52 4.01
C GLU A 179 -0.27 -2.46 5.07
N THR A 180 -0.26 -3.77 4.83
CA THR A 180 -0.72 -4.76 5.82
C THR A 180 0.48 -5.45 6.47
N PRO A 181 0.58 -5.46 7.81
CA PRO A 181 1.69 -6.09 8.50
C PRO A 181 1.58 -7.62 8.48
N TYR A 182 2.69 -8.29 8.20
CA TYR A 182 2.82 -9.73 8.38
C TYR A 182 3.06 -10.06 9.86
N SER A 183 2.00 -10.46 10.55
CA SER A 183 2.01 -10.69 12.00
C SER A 183 3.09 -11.66 12.48
N GLY A 184 3.49 -12.64 11.65
CA GLY A 184 4.56 -13.59 11.97
C GLY A 184 5.94 -12.95 12.13
N MET A 185 6.19 -11.81 11.48
CA MET A 185 7.45 -11.07 11.56
C MET A 185 7.44 -9.95 12.62
N LEU A 186 6.28 -9.63 13.21
CA LEU A 186 6.17 -8.52 14.16
C LEU A 186 7.15 -8.62 15.34
N PRO A 187 7.28 -9.78 16.05
CA PRO A 187 8.25 -9.87 17.14
C PRO A 187 9.69 -9.71 16.67
N GLY A 188 10.01 -10.15 15.45
CA GLY A 188 11.32 -9.92 14.83
C GLY A 188 11.58 -8.44 14.52
N HIS A 189 10.56 -7.72 14.04
CA HIS A 189 10.63 -6.28 13.81
C HIS A 189 10.85 -5.52 15.12
N VAL A 190 10.09 -5.85 16.17
CA VAL A 190 10.25 -5.30 17.53
C VAL A 190 11.65 -5.56 18.07
N ALA A 191 12.19 -6.76 17.85
CA ALA A 191 13.54 -7.12 18.25
C ALA A 191 14.65 -6.41 17.43
N GLY A 192 14.30 -5.73 16.33
CA GLY A 192 15.27 -5.03 15.47
C GLY A 192 15.81 -5.87 14.29
N HIS A 193 15.28 -7.07 14.04
CA HIS A 193 15.74 -7.96 12.96
C HIS A 193 15.17 -7.60 11.59
N TYR A 194 14.07 -6.85 11.55
CA TYR A 194 13.39 -6.43 10.33
C TYR A 194 13.11 -4.94 10.35
N THR A 195 13.22 -4.30 9.20
CA THR A 195 12.66 -2.97 8.96
C THR A 195 11.14 -3.04 8.80
N LYS A 196 10.45 -1.89 8.94
CA LYS A 196 9.01 -1.80 8.67
C LYS A 196 8.68 -2.32 7.26
N ARG A 197 9.45 -1.92 6.26
CA ARG A 197 9.24 -2.32 4.86
C ARG A 197 9.34 -3.83 4.65
N GLU A 198 10.25 -4.52 5.32
CA GLU A 198 10.42 -5.97 5.20
C GLU A 198 9.26 -6.77 5.81
N CYS A 199 8.52 -6.20 6.77
CA CYS A 199 7.43 -6.88 7.46
C CYS A 199 6.03 -6.44 7.02
N HIS A 200 5.91 -5.61 5.97
CA HIS A 200 4.61 -5.14 5.45
C HIS A 200 4.44 -5.50 3.97
N ILE A 201 3.23 -5.90 3.61
CA ILE A 201 2.81 -6.06 2.22
C ILE A 201 2.18 -4.74 1.76
N ASP A 202 2.69 -4.18 0.67
CA ASP A 202 2.07 -3.04 -0.02
C ASP A 202 0.83 -3.54 -0.78
N LEU A 203 -0.35 -3.24 -0.23
CA LEU A 203 -1.62 -3.67 -0.79
C LEU A 203 -1.96 -2.91 -2.08
N ALA A 204 -1.46 -1.69 -2.25
CA ALA A 204 -1.62 -0.96 -3.49
C ALA A 204 -0.82 -1.64 -4.62
N ARG A 205 0.44 -2.03 -4.35
CA ARG A 205 1.27 -2.79 -5.30
C ARG A 205 0.63 -4.12 -5.67
N LEU A 206 0.13 -4.86 -4.67
CA LEU A 206 -0.51 -6.15 -4.89
C LEU A 206 -1.86 -6.03 -5.60
N GLY A 207 -2.66 -5.03 -5.25
CA GLY A 207 -3.92 -4.71 -5.93
C GLY A 207 -3.69 -4.36 -7.40
N ARG A 208 -2.67 -3.55 -7.71
CA ARG A 208 -2.25 -3.25 -9.08
C ARG A 208 -1.84 -4.49 -9.87
N PHE A 209 -1.06 -5.38 -9.26
CA PHE A 209 -0.70 -6.66 -9.87
C PHE A 209 -1.96 -7.48 -10.21
N ALA A 210 -2.97 -7.43 -9.35
CA ALA A 210 -4.25 -8.09 -9.56
C ALA A 210 -5.19 -7.40 -10.57
N GLY A 211 -4.84 -6.21 -11.08
CA GLY A 211 -5.77 -5.36 -11.83
C GLY A 211 -6.96 -4.86 -11.00
N ALA A 212 -6.83 -4.87 -9.66
CA ALA A 212 -7.89 -4.47 -8.75
C ALA A 212 -7.93 -2.95 -8.53
N ARG A 213 -9.14 -2.40 -8.46
CA ARG A 213 -9.40 -1.05 -7.94
C ARG A 213 -9.09 -1.04 -6.45
N VAL A 214 -8.26 -0.10 -6.00
CA VAL A 214 -7.99 0.12 -4.57
C VAL A 214 -8.74 1.35 -4.07
N VAL A 215 -9.57 1.18 -3.04
CA VAL A 215 -10.34 2.25 -2.39
C VAL A 215 -9.79 2.45 -0.98
N HIS A 216 -9.25 3.65 -0.74
CA HIS A 216 -8.67 4.04 0.55
C HIS A 216 -9.77 4.49 1.51
N ALA A 217 -10.48 3.52 2.08
CA ALA A 217 -11.59 3.78 2.99
C ALA A 217 -11.69 2.69 4.06
N GLU A 218 -12.24 3.07 5.21
CA GLU A 218 -12.66 2.17 6.26
C GLU A 218 -14.11 1.74 6.04
N VAL A 219 -14.39 0.44 6.14
CA VAL A 219 -15.76 -0.06 6.14
C VAL A 219 -16.39 0.19 7.50
N THR A 220 -17.56 0.83 7.51
CA THR A 220 -18.32 1.15 8.73
C THR A 220 -19.58 0.31 8.89
N GLY A 221 -20.00 -0.40 7.85
CA GLY A 221 -21.18 -1.27 7.85
C GLY A 221 -21.39 -1.92 6.49
N ILE A 222 -22.17 -3.01 6.46
CA ILE A 222 -22.54 -3.70 5.22
C ILE A 222 -24.04 -3.99 5.29
N ASP A 223 -24.78 -3.45 4.32
CA ASP A 223 -26.17 -3.82 4.06
C ASP A 223 -26.17 -5.06 3.16
N VAL A 224 -26.43 -6.21 3.79
CA VAL A 224 -26.42 -7.52 3.13
C VAL A 224 -27.59 -7.67 2.15
N GLU A 225 -28.74 -7.05 2.45
CA GLU A 225 -29.96 -7.14 1.65
C GLU A 225 -29.85 -6.29 0.39
N GLN A 226 -29.42 -5.03 0.54
CA GLN A 226 -29.22 -4.11 -0.58
C GLN A 226 -27.88 -4.33 -1.31
N LYS A 227 -27.02 -5.21 -0.79
CA LYS A 227 -25.66 -5.48 -1.27
C LYS A 227 -24.81 -4.22 -1.39
N ARG A 228 -24.79 -3.43 -0.31
CA ARG A 228 -24.06 -2.15 -0.24
C ARG A 228 -23.13 -2.12 0.96
N VAL A 229 -21.96 -1.51 0.78
CA VAL A 229 -20.95 -1.34 1.83
C VAL A 229 -20.82 0.14 2.16
N HIS A 230 -21.07 0.48 3.42
CA HIS A 230 -20.90 1.84 3.94
C HIS A 230 -19.43 2.08 4.24
N LEU A 231 -18.94 3.24 3.79
CA LEU A 231 -17.54 3.60 3.81
C LEU A 231 -17.30 4.90 4.54
N ARG A 232 -16.10 5.02 5.09
CA ARG A 232 -15.50 6.27 5.55
C ARG A 232 -14.15 6.45 4.90
N SER A 233 -14.01 7.49 4.09
CA SER A 233 -12.81 7.92 3.40
C SER A 233 -11.65 8.12 4.36
N CYS A 234 -10.49 7.57 4.01
CA CYS A 234 -9.22 7.81 4.71
C CYS A 234 -8.42 8.98 4.10
N LEU A 235 -8.99 9.63 3.08
CA LEU A 235 -8.42 10.79 2.40
C LEU A 235 -8.95 12.11 2.98
N ASP A 236 -10.10 12.06 3.67
CA ASP A 236 -10.74 13.22 4.28
C ASP A 236 -10.34 13.40 5.74
N ALA A 237 -10.51 14.62 6.27
CA ALA A 237 -10.38 14.86 7.69
C ALA A 237 -11.50 14.13 8.46
N ALA A 238 -11.21 13.71 9.70
CA ALA A 238 -12.16 12.96 10.51
C ALA A 238 -13.49 13.73 10.70
N GLY A 239 -14.61 13.09 10.36
CA GLY A 239 -15.95 13.65 10.49
C GLY A 239 -16.42 14.52 9.31
N GLN A 240 -15.65 14.62 8.23
CA GLN A 240 -15.99 15.42 7.03
C GLN A 240 -16.32 14.59 5.79
N ASP A 241 -16.56 13.29 5.93
CA ASP A 241 -16.83 12.40 4.81
C ASP A 241 -18.32 12.07 4.67
N ASP A 242 -18.86 12.30 3.48
CA ASP A 242 -20.24 12.01 3.04
C ASP A 242 -20.26 11.00 1.88
N ARG A 243 -19.22 10.18 1.73
CA ARG A 243 -19.09 9.21 0.65
C ARG A 243 -20.28 8.23 0.59
N PRO A 244 -20.88 8.01 -0.60
CA PRO A 244 -21.94 7.03 -0.75
C PRO A 244 -21.44 5.57 -0.64
N PRO A 245 -22.32 4.62 -0.28
CA PRO A 245 -21.98 3.19 -0.22
C PRO A 245 -21.53 2.64 -1.57
N LEU A 246 -20.71 1.58 -1.56
CA LEU A 246 -20.35 0.82 -2.76
C LEU A 246 -21.22 -0.44 -2.90
N ARG A 247 -21.70 -0.72 -4.10
CA ARG A 247 -22.35 -2.00 -4.39
C ARG A 247 -21.34 -3.16 -4.51
N TYR A 248 -21.86 -4.39 -4.43
CA TYR A 248 -21.12 -5.60 -4.79
C TYR A 248 -22.05 -6.68 -5.36
N ASP A 249 -21.49 -7.61 -6.14
CA ASP A 249 -22.18 -8.85 -6.52
C ASP A 249 -21.72 -10.02 -5.65
N VAL A 250 -20.41 -10.10 -5.37
CA VAL A 250 -19.78 -11.00 -4.40
C VAL A 250 -18.91 -10.19 -3.45
N ILE A 251 -18.97 -10.49 -2.15
CA ILE A 251 -18.17 -9.82 -1.12
C ILE A 251 -17.36 -10.83 -0.30
N SER A 252 -16.17 -10.43 0.10
CA SER A 252 -15.35 -11.15 1.08
C SER A 252 -14.82 -10.20 2.15
N VAL A 253 -14.80 -10.64 3.41
CA VAL A 253 -14.33 -9.88 4.57
C VAL A 253 -13.08 -10.53 5.18
N ASP A 254 -11.98 -9.78 5.22
CA ASP A 254 -10.70 -10.17 5.83
C ASP A 254 -10.03 -8.93 6.46
N VAL A 255 -10.69 -8.37 7.48
CA VAL A 255 -10.31 -7.13 8.18
C VAL A 255 -9.53 -7.37 9.47
N GLY A 256 -9.18 -8.63 9.75
CA GLY A 256 -8.54 -9.00 11.01
C GLY A 256 -9.43 -8.80 12.23
N CYS A 257 -8.83 -8.48 13.38
CA CYS A 257 -9.55 -8.20 14.62
C CYS A 257 -9.13 -6.86 15.24
N SER A 258 -10.02 -6.30 16.05
CA SER A 258 -9.79 -5.09 16.83
C SER A 258 -9.19 -5.40 18.20
N PRO A 259 -8.55 -4.44 18.88
CA PRO A 259 -8.14 -4.61 20.26
C PRO A 259 -9.36 -4.88 21.14
N SER A 260 -9.25 -5.86 22.04
CA SER A 260 -10.20 -5.93 23.15
C SER A 260 -9.90 -4.75 24.09
N VAL A 261 -10.79 -3.76 24.08
CA VAL A 261 -10.71 -2.56 24.93
C VAL A 261 -11.44 -2.75 26.27
N GLN A 262 -11.89 -3.97 26.58
CA GLN A 262 -12.40 -4.32 27.90
C GLN A 262 -11.29 -4.06 28.93
N GLY A 263 -11.44 -2.99 29.70
CA GLY A 263 -10.45 -2.55 30.70
C GLY A 263 -9.70 -1.25 30.40
N LEU A 264 -9.82 -0.70 29.20
CA LEU A 264 -9.15 0.54 28.81
C LEU A 264 -10.11 1.74 28.75
N SER A 265 -11.14 1.76 29.60
CA SER A 265 -12.09 2.87 29.70
C SER A 265 -11.34 4.16 30.06
N GLY A 266 -11.35 5.15 29.15
CA GLY A 266 -10.58 6.41 29.27
C GLY A 266 -9.39 6.53 28.32
N TYR A 267 -9.04 5.47 27.58
CA TYR A 267 -8.05 5.50 26.51
C TYR A 267 -8.80 5.49 25.16
N ASP A 268 -8.57 6.49 24.30
CA ASP A 268 -9.13 6.50 22.92
C ASP A 268 -8.36 5.53 22.01
N VAL A 269 -8.40 4.25 22.37
CA VAL A 269 -7.60 3.17 21.76
C VAL A 269 -8.05 2.90 20.33
N LEU A 270 -9.34 3.09 20.03
CA LEU A 270 -9.91 2.78 18.72
C LEU A 270 -9.49 3.80 17.65
N ARG A 271 -9.35 5.09 18.00
CA ARG A 271 -8.94 6.13 17.06
C ARG A 271 -7.44 6.38 17.05
N THR A 272 -6.77 6.19 18.19
CA THR A 272 -5.34 6.52 18.34
C THR A 272 -4.44 5.28 18.38
N GLY A 273 -4.97 4.06 18.52
CA GLY A 273 -4.14 2.88 18.86
C GLY A 273 -3.42 3.03 20.21
N GLY A 274 -3.88 3.95 21.08
CA GLY A 274 -3.20 4.35 22.32
C GLY A 274 -2.08 5.38 22.13
N VAL A 275 -2.00 6.08 20.98
CA VAL A 275 -0.99 7.13 20.72
C VAL A 275 -1.17 8.28 21.72
N GLY A 276 -0.20 8.45 22.63
CA GLY A 276 -0.13 9.56 23.60
C GLY A 276 -0.20 9.17 25.08
N GLN A 277 -0.36 7.88 25.39
CA GLN A 277 -0.48 7.36 26.76
C GLN A 277 0.48 6.18 27.00
N SER A 278 0.72 5.77 28.24
CA SER A 278 1.70 4.73 28.59
C SER A 278 1.23 3.30 28.29
N VAL A 279 0.06 3.10 27.67
CA VAL A 279 -0.48 1.78 27.22
C VAL A 279 -0.46 1.62 25.69
N ALA A 280 0.05 0.51 25.18
CA ALA A 280 0.20 0.19 23.74
C ALA A 280 -0.55 -1.11 23.39
N THR A 281 -1.64 -1.06 22.63
CA THR A 281 -2.31 -2.28 22.19
C THR A 281 -1.60 -2.90 20.99
N VAL A 282 -1.33 -4.22 21.03
CA VAL A 282 -0.63 -4.93 19.95
C VAL A 282 -1.46 -5.03 18.66
N LYS A 283 -2.79 -5.08 18.77
CA LYS A 283 -3.71 -5.05 17.62
C LYS A 283 -4.49 -3.72 17.64
N PRO A 284 -4.71 -3.03 16.50
CA PRO A 284 -4.12 -3.32 15.19
C PRO A 284 -2.60 -3.12 15.21
N ILE A 285 -1.88 -3.98 14.48
CA ILE A 285 -0.41 -4.07 14.54
C ILE A 285 0.30 -2.78 14.12
N ASP A 286 -0.22 -2.08 13.11
CA ASP A 286 0.37 -0.83 12.62
C ASP A 286 0.39 0.27 13.70
N GLY A 287 -0.63 0.33 14.56
CA GLY A 287 -0.67 1.25 15.70
C GLY A 287 0.41 0.94 16.74
N PHE A 288 0.62 -0.35 17.01
CA PHE A 288 1.64 -0.82 17.95
C PHE A 288 3.06 -0.46 17.50
N SER A 289 3.42 -0.74 16.24
CA SER A 289 4.78 -0.48 15.73
C SER A 289 5.18 0.99 15.90
N ARG A 290 4.28 1.94 15.58
CA ARG A 290 4.54 3.39 15.78
C ARG A 290 4.78 3.77 17.24
N LYS A 291 4.06 3.17 18.18
CA LYS A 291 4.26 3.46 19.60
C LYS A 291 5.54 2.82 20.11
N PHE A 292 5.82 1.59 19.69
CA PHE A 292 7.03 0.90 20.09
C PHE A 292 8.29 1.64 19.64
N GLU A 293 8.35 2.13 18.40
CA GLU A 293 9.47 2.96 17.93
C GLU A 293 9.63 4.25 18.75
N ARG A 294 8.53 4.89 19.17
CA ARG A 294 8.59 6.04 20.08
C ARG A 294 9.09 5.68 21.47
N MET A 295 8.70 4.52 22.00
CA MET A 295 9.21 4.00 23.27
C MET A 295 10.73 3.80 23.20
N VAL A 296 11.23 3.22 22.10
CA VAL A 296 12.66 3.02 21.84
C VAL A 296 13.39 4.35 21.68
N ALA A 297 12.86 5.30 20.90
CA ALA A 297 13.46 6.63 20.76
C ALA A 297 13.49 7.40 22.09
N GLY A 298 12.44 7.28 22.90
CA GLY A 298 12.33 7.89 24.22
C GLY A 298 13.30 7.35 25.26
N VAL A 299 13.99 6.23 24.98
CA VAL A 299 15.03 5.68 25.86
C VAL A 299 16.13 6.70 26.13
N GLU A 300 16.43 7.61 25.21
CA GLU A 300 17.37 8.72 25.42
C GLU A 300 16.96 9.66 26.57
N GLY A 301 15.67 9.76 26.88
CA GLY A 301 15.17 10.62 27.96
C GLY A 301 15.14 9.98 29.35
N TRP A 302 15.43 8.68 29.47
CA TRP A 302 15.31 7.95 30.74
C TRP A 302 16.33 8.43 31.80
N LYS A 303 15.84 8.68 33.02
CA LYS A 303 16.66 9.11 34.17
C LYS A 303 16.93 7.98 35.18
N GLY A 304 16.41 6.79 34.93
CA GLY A 304 16.51 5.63 35.83
C GLY A 304 15.70 4.44 35.31
N PRO A 305 15.62 3.36 36.12
CA PRO A 305 14.90 2.14 35.74
C PRO A 305 13.41 2.39 35.47
N ARG A 306 12.86 1.70 34.46
CA ARG A 306 11.44 1.70 34.11
C ARG A 306 10.90 0.29 34.00
N ASP A 307 9.70 0.09 34.54
CA ASP A 307 8.96 -1.16 34.39
C ASP A 307 8.15 -1.16 33.09
N VAL A 308 8.31 -2.20 32.28
CA VAL A 308 7.54 -2.43 31.06
C VAL A 308 6.73 -3.70 31.26
N VAL A 309 5.41 -3.57 31.35
CA VAL A 309 4.50 -4.69 31.61
C VAL A 309 3.86 -5.16 30.31
N ILE A 310 3.96 -6.44 30.01
CA ILE A 310 3.28 -7.10 28.89
C ILE A 310 2.05 -7.83 29.44
N VAL A 311 0.86 -7.48 28.94
CA VAL A 311 -0.39 -8.13 29.32
C VAL A 311 -0.67 -9.30 28.41
N GLY A 312 -0.72 -10.51 28.98
CA GLY A 312 -1.05 -11.75 28.27
C GLY A 312 0.17 -12.65 28.05
N ALA A 313 0.20 -13.81 28.71
CA ALA A 313 1.29 -14.79 28.60
C ALA A 313 1.04 -15.90 27.57
N GLY A 314 0.40 -15.58 26.45
CA GLY A 314 0.31 -16.46 25.27
C GLY A 314 1.59 -16.42 24.42
N ALA A 315 1.60 -17.12 23.28
CA ALA A 315 2.74 -17.16 22.35
C ALA A 315 3.23 -15.76 21.95
N GLY A 316 2.32 -14.93 21.44
CA GLY A 316 2.66 -13.57 21.02
C GLY A 316 3.18 -12.70 22.18
N GLY A 317 2.56 -12.78 23.36
CA GLY A 317 2.97 -11.97 24.51
C GLY A 317 4.31 -12.37 25.11
N VAL A 318 4.59 -13.68 25.19
CA VAL A 318 5.91 -14.17 25.64
C VAL A 318 7.01 -13.80 24.64
N GLU A 319 6.75 -13.98 23.34
CA GLU A 319 7.70 -13.63 22.28
C GLU A 319 7.97 -12.11 22.26
N LEU A 320 6.91 -11.29 22.37
CA LEU A 320 7.03 -9.84 22.46
C LEU A 320 7.77 -9.40 23.72
N ALA A 321 7.53 -10.02 24.88
CA ALA A 321 8.26 -9.68 26.11
C ALA A 321 9.79 -9.83 25.92
N LEU A 322 10.21 -10.93 25.30
CA LEU A 322 11.63 -11.18 25.01
C LEU A 322 12.19 -10.22 23.94
N ALA A 323 11.40 -9.92 22.90
CA ALA A 323 11.77 -8.98 21.84
C ALA A 323 11.90 -7.53 22.36
N VAL A 324 10.91 -7.05 23.12
CA VAL A 324 10.88 -5.73 23.75
C VAL A 324 12.06 -5.59 24.71
N GLN A 325 12.29 -6.58 25.58
CA GLN A 325 13.44 -6.56 26.49
C GLN A 325 14.75 -6.41 25.72
N HIS A 326 14.94 -7.21 24.67
CA HIS A 326 16.15 -7.18 23.87
C HIS A 326 16.40 -5.79 23.25
N ARG A 327 15.39 -5.24 22.58
CA ARG A 327 15.48 -3.96 21.87
C ARG A 327 15.71 -2.77 22.81
N LEU A 328 15.00 -2.71 23.93
CA LEU A 328 15.18 -1.63 24.91
C LEU A 328 16.57 -1.71 25.55
N GLN A 329 17.05 -2.92 25.84
CA GLN A 329 18.42 -3.10 26.35
C GLN A 329 19.48 -2.67 25.34
N GLU A 330 19.29 -2.93 24.05
CA GLU A 330 20.20 -2.43 23.01
C GLU A 330 20.18 -0.91 22.90
N ALA A 331 19.00 -0.29 22.90
CA ALA A 331 18.88 1.16 22.89
C ALA A 331 19.52 1.80 24.14
N LEU A 332 19.35 1.20 25.33
CA LEU A 332 20.03 1.66 26.55
C LEU A 332 21.55 1.59 26.39
N ARG A 333 22.09 0.49 25.84
CA ARG A 333 23.53 0.35 25.59
C ARG A 333 24.04 1.41 24.62
N SER A 334 23.31 1.73 23.55
CA SER A 334 23.74 2.76 22.59
C SER A 334 23.82 4.17 23.20
N TYR A 335 23.07 4.44 24.26
CA TYR A 335 23.14 5.68 25.03
C TYR A 335 24.02 5.59 26.29
N GLY A 336 24.81 4.52 26.45
CA GLY A 336 25.71 4.33 27.59
C GLY A 336 24.98 4.07 28.93
N ARG A 337 23.75 3.56 28.88
CA ARG A 337 22.90 3.33 30.06
C ARG A 337 22.89 1.86 30.49
N PRO A 338 22.68 1.57 31.79
CA PRO A 338 22.58 0.21 32.29
C PRO A 338 21.40 -0.55 31.63
N PRO A 339 21.61 -1.75 31.04
CA PRO A 339 20.54 -2.51 30.39
C PRO A 339 19.42 -2.96 31.34
N ASP A 340 19.74 -3.16 32.61
CA ASP A 340 18.80 -3.54 33.67
C ASP A 340 17.82 -2.42 34.05
N TRP A 341 17.99 -1.21 33.50
CA TRP A 341 16.96 -0.17 33.57
C TRP A 341 15.66 -0.58 32.86
N ALA A 342 15.72 -1.43 31.83
CA ALA A 342 14.52 -1.98 31.19
C ALA A 342 14.04 -3.24 31.94
N ARG A 343 13.17 -3.06 32.93
CA ARG A 343 12.61 -4.15 33.74
C ARG A 343 11.31 -4.65 33.11
N VAL A 344 11.39 -5.79 32.43
CA VAL A 344 10.22 -6.35 31.73
C VAL A 344 9.48 -7.34 32.64
N ALA A 345 8.15 -7.23 32.67
CA ALA A 345 7.28 -8.17 33.36
C ALA A 345 6.13 -8.63 32.46
N ILE A 346 5.55 -9.79 32.75
CA ILE A 346 4.41 -10.35 32.02
C ILE A 346 3.30 -10.77 32.98
N THR A 347 2.06 -10.42 32.67
CA THR A 347 0.87 -10.89 33.43
C THR A 347 0.16 -12.00 32.70
N SER A 348 -0.39 -12.95 33.47
CA SER A 348 -1.05 -14.13 32.94
C SER A 348 -2.30 -14.44 33.74
N ARG A 349 -3.45 -14.65 33.08
CA ARG A 349 -4.65 -15.22 33.73
C ARG A 349 -4.46 -16.68 34.16
N SER A 350 -3.47 -17.37 33.60
CA SER A 350 -3.21 -18.79 33.85
C SER A 350 -2.02 -18.99 34.80
N LYS A 351 -1.99 -20.14 35.49
CA LYS A 351 -0.85 -20.59 36.33
C LYS A 351 0.46 -20.72 35.56
N ARG A 352 0.39 -21.09 34.28
CA ARG A 352 1.55 -21.30 33.41
C ARG A 352 1.53 -20.31 32.24
N VAL A 353 2.72 -19.88 31.82
CA VAL A 353 2.90 -19.20 30.53
C VAL A 353 2.67 -20.19 29.39
N MET A 354 2.28 -19.70 28.21
CA MET A 354 1.96 -20.54 27.05
C MET A 354 0.88 -21.60 27.36
N PRO A 355 -0.28 -21.22 27.94
CA PRO A 355 -1.27 -22.19 28.43
C PRO A 355 -1.93 -23.03 27.33
N ASN A 356 -1.84 -22.60 26.07
CA ASN A 356 -2.37 -23.31 24.90
C ASN A 356 -1.31 -24.16 24.17
N HIS A 357 -0.11 -24.34 24.74
CA HIS A 357 0.96 -25.16 24.18
C HIS A 357 1.30 -26.32 25.12
N ALA A 358 2.02 -27.33 24.60
CA ALA A 358 2.50 -28.45 25.38
C ALA A 358 3.29 -28.01 26.62
N SER A 359 3.23 -28.82 27.68
CA SER A 359 3.92 -28.55 28.95
C SER A 359 5.43 -28.36 28.76
N ALA A 360 6.03 -29.10 27.82
CA ALA A 360 7.44 -28.97 27.47
C ALA A 360 7.80 -27.57 26.93
N VAL A 361 6.98 -27.01 26.02
CA VAL A 361 7.18 -25.65 25.48
C VAL A 361 7.04 -24.60 26.59
N SER A 362 5.98 -24.73 27.39
CA SER A 362 5.72 -23.86 28.54
C SER A 362 6.89 -23.87 29.54
N GLY A 363 7.44 -25.04 29.85
CA GLY A 363 8.60 -25.18 30.72
C GLY A 363 9.89 -24.58 30.16
N ILE A 364 10.16 -24.74 28.85
CA ILE A 364 11.30 -24.11 28.18
C ILE A 364 11.17 -22.57 28.23
N MET A 365 9.98 -22.04 27.94
CA MET A 365 9.74 -20.61 27.96
C MET A 365 9.81 -20.01 29.36
N ALA A 366 9.24 -20.67 30.36
CA ALA A 366 9.32 -20.24 31.75
C ALA A 366 10.78 -20.15 32.24
N ARG A 367 11.60 -21.18 31.95
CA ARG A 367 13.05 -21.14 32.24
C ARG A 367 13.76 -20.01 31.51
N THR A 368 13.44 -19.79 30.23
CA THR A 368 14.06 -18.72 29.44
C THR A 368 13.69 -17.32 29.96
N LEU A 369 12.44 -17.10 30.37
CA LEU A 369 12.01 -15.85 31.02
C LEU A 369 12.76 -15.63 32.33
N GLN A 370 12.91 -16.67 33.15
CA GLN A 370 13.66 -16.63 34.40
C GLN A 370 15.15 -16.32 34.18
N GLU A 371 15.80 -17.02 33.25
CA GLU A 371 17.21 -16.78 32.84
C GLU A 371 17.43 -15.34 32.36
N ARG A 372 16.41 -14.75 31.72
CA ARG A 372 16.42 -13.36 31.21
C ARG A 372 16.01 -12.32 32.26
N GLY A 373 15.67 -12.73 33.48
CA GLY A 373 15.19 -11.82 34.53
C GLY A 373 13.84 -11.17 34.21
N VAL A 374 13.04 -11.75 33.30
CA VAL A 374 11.68 -11.27 33.02
C VAL A 374 10.76 -11.75 34.12
N ARG A 375 10.10 -10.82 34.82
CA ARG A 375 9.21 -11.16 35.94
C ARG A 375 7.88 -11.69 35.41
N VAL A 376 7.41 -12.82 35.94
CA VAL A 376 6.12 -13.40 35.57
C VAL A 376 5.15 -13.26 36.74
N TYR A 377 3.98 -12.68 36.49
CA TYR A 377 2.84 -12.62 37.42
C TYR A 377 1.78 -13.65 36.99
N PRO A 378 1.85 -14.91 37.46
CA PRO A 378 0.87 -15.94 37.17
C PRO A 378 -0.45 -15.65 37.90
N GLU A 379 -1.57 -16.08 37.32
CA GLU A 379 -2.92 -15.87 37.87
C GLU A 379 -3.24 -14.38 38.17
N HIS A 380 -2.65 -13.47 37.40
CA HIS A 380 -2.96 -12.04 37.37
C HIS A 380 -3.68 -11.72 36.05
N GLU A 381 -5.00 -11.85 36.06
CA GLU A 381 -5.85 -11.46 34.93
C GLU A 381 -5.98 -9.93 34.89
N ALA A 382 -5.40 -9.29 33.89
CA ALA A 382 -5.54 -7.85 33.69
C ALA A 382 -7.01 -7.48 33.46
N LEU A 383 -7.53 -6.58 34.29
CA LEU A 383 -8.90 -6.08 34.20
C LEU A 383 -8.97 -4.68 33.62
N ARG A 384 -8.14 -3.76 34.12
CA ARG A 384 -8.17 -2.34 33.73
C ARG A 384 -6.89 -1.60 34.08
N VAL A 385 -6.72 -0.40 33.52
CA VAL A 385 -5.66 0.54 33.90
C VAL A 385 -6.27 1.70 34.69
N GLU A 386 -5.67 2.04 35.82
CA GLU A 386 -6.09 3.14 36.70
C GLU A 386 -4.94 4.12 36.91
N ALA A 387 -5.25 5.41 37.00
CA ALA A 387 -4.29 6.42 37.47
C ALA A 387 -4.01 6.22 38.97
N GLN A 388 -2.78 6.50 39.39
CA GLN A 388 -2.36 6.40 40.79
C GLN A 388 -2.31 7.78 41.45
N ASP A 389 -2.71 7.85 42.73
CA ASP A 389 -2.68 9.08 43.54
C ASP A 389 -1.27 9.68 43.68
N SER A 390 -0.23 8.84 43.59
CA SER A 390 1.19 9.24 43.63
C SER A 390 1.70 9.85 42.31
N GLY A 391 0.84 9.97 41.30
CA GLY A 391 1.22 10.18 39.90
C GLY A 391 1.67 8.87 39.25
N GLY A 392 1.22 8.62 38.02
CA GLY A 392 1.50 7.39 37.25
C GLY A 392 0.26 6.52 36.98
N GLU A 393 0.48 5.37 36.37
CA GLU A 393 -0.57 4.40 36.00
C GLU A 393 -0.26 3.02 36.59
N ALA A 394 -1.31 2.28 36.95
CA ALA A 394 -1.21 0.90 37.42
C ALA A 394 -2.21 0.00 36.71
N LEU A 395 -1.76 -1.23 36.47
CA LEU A 395 -2.58 -2.31 35.96
C LEU A 395 -3.30 -2.98 37.13
N VAL A 396 -4.63 -2.93 37.12
CA VAL A 396 -5.45 -3.70 38.06
C VAL A 396 -5.62 -5.11 37.53
N CYS A 397 -5.19 -6.08 38.33
CA CYS A 397 -5.28 -7.50 38.03
C CYS A 397 -6.21 -8.21 39.00
N ARG A 398 -7.07 -9.09 38.50
CA ARG A 398 -7.78 -10.08 39.33
C ARG A 398 -6.85 -11.24 39.64
N THR A 399 -6.79 -11.62 40.90
CA THR A 399 -6.09 -12.80 41.41
C THR A 399 -7.03 -13.65 42.25
N PRO A 400 -6.67 -14.90 42.59
CA PRO A 400 -7.42 -15.70 43.55
C PRO A 400 -7.60 -15.03 44.92
N GLY A 401 -6.70 -14.10 45.30
CA GLY A 401 -6.75 -13.34 46.55
C GLY A 401 -7.46 -11.98 46.46
N GLY A 402 -8.12 -11.67 45.32
CA GLY A 402 -8.78 -10.39 45.06
C GLY A 402 -8.07 -9.54 44.01
N GLU A 403 -8.44 -8.26 43.91
CA GLU A 403 -7.80 -7.32 42.98
C GLU A 403 -6.46 -6.81 43.54
N VAL A 404 -5.43 -6.83 42.71
CA VAL A 404 -4.09 -6.31 43.02
C VAL A 404 -3.67 -5.28 41.97
N ARG A 405 -2.76 -4.37 42.35
CA ARG A 405 -2.25 -3.32 41.45
C ARG A 405 -0.79 -3.59 41.09
N VAL A 406 -0.48 -3.56 39.80
CA VAL A 406 0.87 -3.68 39.25
C VAL A 406 1.24 -2.35 38.58
N GLY A 407 2.12 -1.57 39.21
CA GLY A 407 2.62 -0.32 38.65
C GLY A 407 3.48 -0.57 37.41
N PHE A 408 3.42 0.35 36.43
CA PHE A 408 4.25 0.28 35.23
C PHE A 408 4.64 1.67 34.72
N GLY A 409 5.77 1.76 34.02
CA GLY A 409 6.15 2.95 33.25
C GLY A 409 5.69 2.88 31.80
N GLU A 410 5.63 1.68 31.24
CA GLU A 410 5.05 1.38 29.94
C GLU A 410 4.27 0.06 30.00
N CYS A 411 3.18 -0.05 29.25
CA CYS A 411 2.36 -1.25 29.17
C CYS A 411 2.13 -1.64 27.70
N VAL A 412 2.35 -2.92 27.38
CA VAL A 412 2.01 -3.52 26.08
C VAL A 412 0.85 -4.48 26.28
N TRP A 413 -0.29 -4.18 25.68
CA TRP A 413 -1.52 -4.94 25.83
C TRP A 413 -1.66 -5.97 24.71
N CYS A 414 -1.36 -7.24 25.03
CA CYS A 414 -1.29 -8.37 24.09
C CYS A 414 -2.35 -9.44 24.42
N THR A 415 -3.61 -9.03 24.55
CA THR A 415 -4.74 -9.94 24.81
C THR A 415 -5.38 -10.47 23.52
N ASP A 416 -6.37 -11.34 23.67
CA ASP A 416 -7.23 -11.80 22.57
C ASP A 416 -7.87 -10.59 21.85
N GLY A 417 -8.03 -10.70 20.53
CA GLY A 417 -8.71 -9.68 19.72
C GLY A 417 -10.23 -9.72 19.90
N ALA A 418 -10.88 -8.62 19.58
CA ALA A 418 -12.34 -8.49 19.51
C ALA A 418 -12.79 -8.36 18.03
N PRO A 419 -14.03 -8.72 17.69
CA PRO A 419 -14.58 -8.42 16.38
C PRO A 419 -14.66 -6.92 16.12
N GLN A 420 -14.75 -6.52 14.85
CA GLN A 420 -15.05 -5.12 14.50
C GLN A 420 -16.46 -4.75 15.00
N SER A 421 -16.67 -3.51 15.42
CA SER A 421 -17.94 -3.08 16.03
C SER A 421 -19.14 -3.31 15.11
N TRP A 422 -18.98 -3.01 13.82
CA TRP A 422 -20.02 -3.14 12.81
C TRP A 422 -20.38 -4.59 12.47
N MET A 423 -19.58 -5.60 12.86
CA MET A 423 -19.88 -7.01 12.54
C MET A 423 -21.15 -7.50 13.22
N ARG A 424 -21.46 -6.97 14.41
CA ARG A 424 -22.68 -7.32 15.17
C ARG A 424 -23.95 -6.76 14.53
N GLU A 425 -23.80 -5.73 13.72
CA GLU A 425 -24.91 -5.02 13.07
C GLU A 425 -25.25 -5.64 11.70
N LEU A 426 -24.47 -6.59 11.21
CA LEU A 426 -24.69 -7.23 9.90
C LEU A 426 -25.93 -8.12 9.83
N GLY A 427 -26.50 -8.49 10.97
CA GLY A 427 -27.58 -9.48 11.04
C GLY A 427 -27.16 -10.90 10.62
N LEU A 428 -25.86 -11.20 10.63
CA LEU A 428 -25.29 -12.52 10.34
C LEU A 428 -24.99 -13.29 11.62
N GLU A 429 -24.90 -14.61 11.52
CA GLU A 429 -24.55 -15.45 12.65
C GLU A 429 -23.09 -15.18 13.11
N THR A 430 -22.90 -15.11 14.43
CA THR A 430 -21.59 -14.92 15.04
C THR A 430 -21.32 -16.01 16.07
N ASP A 431 -20.04 -16.26 16.34
CA ASP A 431 -19.65 -17.10 17.47
C ASP A 431 -19.91 -16.42 18.82
N THR A 432 -19.66 -17.13 19.92
CA THR A 432 -19.88 -16.61 21.28
C THR A 432 -19.01 -15.39 21.63
N SER A 433 -17.95 -15.12 20.86
CA SER A 433 -17.08 -13.95 21.02
C SER A 433 -17.46 -12.81 20.05
N GLY A 434 -18.45 -13.02 19.19
CA GLY A 434 -18.98 -12.04 18.23
C GLY A 434 -18.25 -12.00 16.89
N PHE A 435 -17.38 -12.96 16.57
CA PHE A 435 -16.77 -13.09 15.23
C PHE A 435 -17.75 -13.73 14.25
N LEU A 436 -17.64 -13.41 12.95
CA LEU A 436 -18.52 -13.99 11.94
C LEU A 436 -18.37 -15.52 11.89
N LEU A 437 -19.48 -16.24 11.99
CA LEU A 437 -19.49 -17.68 11.85
C LEU A 437 -19.61 -18.05 10.37
N VAL A 438 -18.67 -18.86 9.87
CA VAL A 438 -18.62 -19.30 8.47
C VAL A 438 -18.66 -20.81 8.35
N GLU A 439 -19.16 -21.30 7.21
CA GLU A 439 -19.09 -22.73 6.85
C GLU A 439 -17.65 -23.16 6.51
N THR A 440 -17.44 -24.45 6.29
CA THR A 440 -16.17 -25.00 5.77
C THR A 440 -15.85 -24.46 4.38
N THR A 441 -16.83 -23.96 3.63
CA THR A 441 -16.66 -23.24 2.35
C THR A 441 -16.36 -21.75 2.53
N LEU A 442 -16.21 -21.27 3.77
CA LEU A 442 -15.96 -19.86 4.15
C LEU A 442 -17.12 -18.90 3.87
N GLN A 443 -18.31 -19.42 3.55
CA GLN A 443 -19.52 -18.62 3.41
C GLN A 443 -20.05 -18.18 4.78
N ALA A 444 -20.43 -16.91 4.91
CA ALA A 444 -21.13 -16.41 6.08
C ALA A 444 -22.55 -16.96 6.15
N ARG A 445 -23.14 -16.97 7.35
CA ARG A 445 -24.45 -17.59 7.60
C ARG A 445 -25.49 -16.57 8.05
N LEU A 446 -26.73 -16.79 7.62
CA LEU A 446 -27.89 -16.14 8.18
C LEU A 446 -28.23 -16.75 9.56
N PRO A 447 -28.96 -16.02 10.43
CA PRO A 447 -29.46 -16.56 11.70
C PRO A 447 -30.36 -17.80 11.53
N SER A 448 -30.96 -17.99 10.35
CA SER A 448 -31.70 -19.20 9.97
C SER A 448 -30.81 -20.45 9.80
N GLY A 449 -29.49 -20.29 9.82
CA GLY A 449 -28.50 -21.34 9.58
C GLY A 449 -28.21 -21.61 8.11
N GLN A 450 -28.74 -20.82 7.18
CA GLN A 450 -28.45 -20.97 5.75
C GLN A 450 -27.17 -20.19 5.37
N PRO A 451 -26.27 -20.78 4.56
CA PRO A 451 -25.11 -20.07 4.03
C PRO A 451 -25.52 -19.05 2.97
N LEU A 452 -24.88 -17.89 2.98
CA LEU A 452 -25.02 -16.87 1.96
C LEU A 452 -24.16 -17.21 0.74
N GLN A 453 -24.77 -17.27 -0.45
CA GLN A 453 -24.08 -17.64 -1.68
C GLN A 453 -22.94 -16.67 -2.04
N ASN A 454 -23.12 -15.37 -1.81
CA ASN A 454 -22.23 -14.33 -2.30
C ASN A 454 -21.50 -13.55 -1.19
N PHE A 455 -21.48 -14.08 0.04
CA PHE A 455 -20.83 -13.42 1.19
C PHE A 455 -19.86 -14.39 1.86
N PHE A 456 -18.58 -14.04 1.84
CA PHE A 456 -17.50 -14.84 2.40
C PHE A 456 -16.77 -14.08 3.51
N ALA A 457 -16.15 -14.79 4.44
CA ALA A 457 -15.24 -14.18 5.40
C ALA A 457 -14.09 -15.14 5.75
N ALA A 458 -12.91 -14.59 5.99
CA ALA A 458 -11.71 -15.34 6.34
C ALA A 458 -10.86 -14.59 7.37
N GLY A 459 -9.70 -15.15 7.70
CA GLY A 459 -8.77 -14.52 8.64
C GLY A 459 -9.30 -14.42 10.08
N ASP A 460 -8.74 -13.48 10.85
CA ASP A 460 -9.07 -13.33 12.28
C ASP A 460 -10.50 -12.84 12.52
N CYS A 461 -11.18 -12.27 11.52
CA CYS A 461 -12.58 -11.83 11.66
C CYS A 461 -13.61 -12.95 11.60
N ALA A 462 -13.22 -14.16 11.19
CA ALA A 462 -14.14 -15.27 10.99
C ALA A 462 -13.78 -16.49 11.85
N SER A 463 -14.80 -17.29 12.20
CA SER A 463 -14.69 -18.56 12.91
C SER A 463 -15.34 -19.65 12.06
N ILE A 464 -14.58 -20.71 11.76
CA ILE A 464 -15.09 -21.84 10.95
C ILE A 464 -15.90 -22.77 11.84
N ARG A 465 -17.16 -23.00 11.47
CA ARG A 465 -18.10 -23.85 12.20
C ARG A 465 -17.54 -25.27 12.36
N GLY A 466 -17.69 -25.82 13.56
CA GLY A 466 -17.17 -27.15 13.91
C GLY A 466 -15.65 -27.24 14.05
N HIS A 467 -14.91 -26.15 13.75
CA HIS A 467 -13.46 -26.12 13.75
C HIS A 467 -12.92 -24.86 14.45
N PRO A 468 -13.16 -24.69 15.77
CA PRO A 468 -12.63 -23.54 16.51
C PRO A 468 -11.09 -23.54 16.47
N ARG A 469 -10.52 -22.38 16.10
CA ARG A 469 -9.08 -22.15 16.04
C ARG A 469 -8.73 -20.83 16.71
N PRO A 470 -7.55 -20.74 17.36
CA PRO A 470 -7.08 -19.46 17.87
C PRO A 470 -6.90 -18.47 16.71
N LYS A 471 -7.13 -17.19 16.98
CA LYS A 471 -6.98 -16.08 16.02
C LYS A 471 -5.49 -15.81 15.77
N ALA A 472 -4.90 -16.69 14.97
CA ALA A 472 -3.48 -16.74 14.66
C ALA A 472 -3.25 -16.65 13.15
N GLY A 473 -2.21 -15.90 12.76
CA GLY A 473 -1.91 -15.59 11.35
C GLY A 473 -1.74 -16.82 10.46
N VAL A 474 -1.32 -17.97 10.99
CA VAL A 474 -1.19 -19.22 10.22
C VAL A 474 -2.53 -19.65 9.60
N PHE A 475 -3.64 -19.54 10.32
CA PHE A 475 -4.95 -19.96 9.80
C PHE A 475 -5.47 -18.98 8.74
N ALA A 476 -5.20 -17.69 8.91
CA ALA A 476 -5.50 -16.67 7.91
C ALA A 476 -4.72 -16.91 6.61
N VAL A 477 -3.43 -17.23 6.70
CA VAL A 477 -2.60 -17.55 5.54
C VAL A 477 -3.12 -18.80 4.82
N MET A 478 -3.46 -19.86 5.58
CA MET A 478 -3.90 -21.13 4.99
C MET A 478 -5.30 -21.06 4.36
N ALA A 479 -6.17 -20.16 4.84
CA ALA A 479 -7.50 -19.94 4.26
C ALA A 479 -7.46 -19.23 2.89
N GLY A 480 -6.34 -18.60 2.50
CA GLY A 480 -6.25 -17.81 1.27
C GLY A 480 -6.53 -18.60 -0.02
N MET A 481 -5.97 -19.82 -0.16
CA MET A 481 -6.15 -20.64 -1.36
C MET A 481 -7.58 -21.18 -1.49
N PRO A 482 -8.20 -21.79 -0.45
CA PRO A 482 -9.61 -22.16 -0.49
C PRO A 482 -10.53 -20.97 -0.76
N LEU A 483 -10.27 -19.81 -0.13
CA LEU A 483 -11.04 -18.59 -0.37
C LEU A 483 -10.97 -18.16 -1.83
N SER A 484 -9.77 -18.14 -2.43
CA SER A 484 -9.60 -17.78 -3.84
C SER A 484 -10.40 -18.70 -4.78
N LYS A 485 -10.39 -20.01 -4.53
CA LYS A 485 -11.19 -20.98 -5.31
C LYS A 485 -12.69 -20.74 -5.15
N ASN A 486 -13.15 -20.48 -3.92
CA ASN A 486 -14.56 -20.29 -3.64
C ASN A 486 -15.11 -18.96 -4.16
N LEU A 487 -14.32 -17.88 -4.12
CA LEU A 487 -14.71 -16.61 -4.73
C LEU A 487 -14.82 -16.74 -6.26
N ARG A 488 -13.86 -17.43 -6.89
CA ARG A 488 -13.95 -17.75 -8.33
C ARG A 488 -15.20 -18.58 -8.63
N ALA A 489 -15.42 -19.66 -7.90
CA ALA A 489 -16.58 -20.52 -8.08
C ALA A 489 -17.91 -19.78 -7.88
N ALA A 490 -18.01 -18.88 -6.89
CA ALA A 490 -19.20 -18.04 -6.70
C ALA A 490 -19.46 -17.08 -7.88
N LEU A 491 -18.39 -16.53 -8.47
CA LEU A 491 -18.49 -15.65 -9.62
C LEU A 491 -18.83 -16.41 -10.92
N GLU A 492 -18.30 -17.61 -11.10
CA GLU A 492 -18.47 -18.43 -12.31
C GLU A 492 -19.67 -19.38 -12.23
N GLY A 493 -20.30 -19.54 -11.05
CA GLY A 493 -21.39 -20.50 -10.83
C GLY A 493 -20.93 -21.95 -10.65
N GLY A 494 -19.67 -22.16 -10.23
CA GLY A 494 -19.07 -23.47 -9.99
C GLY A 494 -19.31 -24.02 -8.58
N PRO A 495 -18.95 -25.30 -8.33
CA PRO A 495 -19.02 -25.88 -7.01
C PRO A 495 -17.97 -25.30 -6.06
N LEU A 496 -18.36 -25.06 -4.81
CA LEU A 496 -17.44 -24.60 -3.76
C LEU A 496 -16.61 -25.77 -3.20
N VAL A 497 -15.40 -25.46 -2.74
CA VAL A 497 -14.50 -26.39 -2.07
C VAL A 497 -14.55 -26.20 -0.56
N GLU A 498 -14.52 -27.31 0.18
CA GLU A 498 -14.42 -27.29 1.63
C GLU A 498 -12.98 -27.03 2.09
N TYR A 499 -12.84 -26.34 3.22
CA TYR A 499 -11.61 -26.10 3.94
C TYR A 499 -11.75 -26.48 5.41
N ILE A 500 -11.01 -27.50 5.81
CA ILE A 500 -10.88 -27.91 7.20
C ILE A 500 -9.52 -27.43 7.71
N PRO A 501 -9.47 -26.47 8.65
CA PRO A 501 -8.20 -25.99 9.18
C PRO A 501 -7.52 -27.08 10.01
N GLN A 502 -6.22 -27.25 9.79
CA GLN A 502 -5.37 -28.17 10.54
C GLN A 502 -5.51 -27.97 12.07
N GLN A 503 -5.45 -29.06 12.84
CA GLN A 503 -5.53 -28.98 14.31
C GLN A 503 -4.20 -28.53 14.90
N GLU A 504 -3.10 -29.07 14.38
CA GLU A 504 -1.74 -28.78 14.79
C GLU A 504 -0.98 -28.03 13.69
N PHE A 505 -0.05 -27.17 14.10
CA PHE A 505 0.86 -26.48 13.20
C PHE A 505 2.22 -26.32 13.88
N LEU A 506 3.26 -26.13 13.05
CA LEU A 506 4.59 -25.80 13.56
C LEU A 506 4.63 -24.31 13.92
N GLY A 507 4.71 -24.00 15.21
CA GLY A 507 5.04 -22.66 15.70
C GLY A 507 6.54 -22.56 15.96
N ILE A 508 7.20 -21.52 15.44
CA ILE A 508 8.58 -21.19 15.81
C ILE A 508 8.53 -19.85 16.53
N ILE A 509 8.85 -19.86 17.83
CA ILE A 509 8.69 -18.71 18.72
C ILE A 509 10.07 -18.15 19.04
N GLY A 510 10.35 -16.91 18.65
CA GLY A 510 11.64 -16.25 18.83
C GLY A 510 11.98 -15.94 20.29
N LEU A 511 13.28 -15.83 20.58
CA LEU A 511 13.82 -15.51 21.91
C LEU A 511 14.43 -14.10 22.00
N GLY A 512 14.08 -13.22 21.06
CA GLY A 512 14.55 -11.82 20.97
C GLY A 512 15.98 -11.69 20.43
N ARG A 513 16.99 -12.23 21.12
CA ARG A 513 18.43 -12.07 20.81
C ARG A 513 18.97 -13.13 19.82
N GLY A 514 18.12 -13.64 18.93
CA GLY A 514 18.38 -14.86 18.17
C GLY A 514 17.99 -16.14 18.92
N GLY A 515 17.91 -17.24 18.18
CA GLY A 515 17.36 -18.51 18.64
C GLY A 515 15.84 -18.54 18.81
N ALA A 516 15.29 -19.74 18.78
CA ALA A 516 13.84 -19.95 18.85
C ALA A 516 13.47 -21.27 19.51
N VAL A 517 12.19 -21.40 19.85
CA VAL A 517 11.58 -22.63 20.31
C VAL A 517 10.55 -23.10 19.28
N ALA A 518 10.78 -24.28 18.73
CA ALA A 518 9.80 -24.97 17.89
C ALA A 518 8.77 -25.68 18.76
N SER A 519 7.50 -25.56 18.38
CA SER A 519 6.33 -26.15 19.02
C SER A 519 5.47 -26.83 17.96
N LYS A 520 5.27 -28.14 18.07
CA LYS A 520 4.35 -28.90 17.19
C LYS A 520 3.77 -30.09 17.97
N GLY A 521 2.46 -30.09 18.20
CA GLY A 521 1.81 -31.06 19.10
C GLY A 521 2.50 -31.04 20.47
N ASP A 522 2.91 -32.22 20.95
CA ASP A 522 3.61 -32.39 22.23
C ASP A 522 5.14 -32.19 22.15
N VAL A 523 5.68 -31.93 20.95
CA VAL A 523 7.14 -31.81 20.74
C VAL A 523 7.60 -30.37 20.91
N ALA A 524 8.68 -30.19 21.68
CA ALA A 524 9.35 -28.92 21.91
C ALA A 524 10.86 -29.03 21.65
N LEU A 525 11.44 -28.06 20.91
CA LEU A 525 12.88 -27.98 20.66
C LEU A 525 13.35 -26.53 20.77
N LYS A 526 14.35 -26.26 21.61
CA LYS A 526 15.05 -24.96 21.70
C LYS A 526 16.40 -25.07 20.99
N ALA A 527 16.64 -24.21 20.00
CA ALA A 527 17.92 -24.16 19.29
C ALA A 527 18.12 -22.80 18.59
N ASP A 528 19.37 -22.42 18.38
CA ASP A 528 19.72 -21.13 17.78
C ASP A 528 19.37 -21.07 16.29
N TRP A 529 19.68 -22.14 15.54
CA TRP A 529 19.39 -22.25 14.10
C TRP A 529 17.88 -22.24 13.77
N LEU A 530 17.00 -22.48 14.75
CA LEU A 530 15.55 -22.37 14.52
C LEU A 530 15.12 -20.95 14.18
N TRP A 531 15.86 -19.94 14.64
CA TRP A 531 15.62 -18.55 14.23
C TRP A 531 15.93 -18.34 12.74
N GLU A 532 17.05 -18.89 12.25
CA GLU A 532 17.40 -18.82 10.83
C GLU A 532 16.36 -19.52 9.95
N LEU A 533 15.81 -20.65 10.42
CA LEU A 533 14.69 -21.31 9.75
C LEU A 533 13.44 -20.43 9.72
N LYS A 534 13.08 -19.79 10.84
CA LYS A 534 11.94 -18.86 10.91
C LYS A 534 12.12 -17.67 9.97
N ASP A 535 13.28 -17.03 10.02
CA ASP A 535 13.65 -15.91 9.15
C ASP A 535 13.53 -16.31 7.68
N TRP A 536 14.06 -17.49 7.31
CA TRP A 536 13.92 -18.01 5.95
C TRP A 536 12.47 -18.25 5.54
N ILE A 537 11.63 -18.86 6.40
CA ILE A 537 10.20 -19.11 6.12
C ILE A 537 9.47 -17.77 5.91
N ASP A 538 9.65 -16.84 6.83
CA ASP A 538 8.95 -15.57 6.86
C ASP A 538 9.36 -14.69 5.66
N ARG A 539 10.66 -14.55 5.38
CA ARG A 539 11.16 -13.80 4.21
C ARG A 539 10.75 -14.45 2.90
N THR A 540 10.74 -15.79 2.83
CA THR A 540 10.25 -16.51 1.63
C THR A 540 8.77 -16.26 1.39
N TRP A 541 7.96 -16.21 2.46
CA TRP A 541 6.55 -15.88 2.34
C TRP A 541 6.36 -14.43 1.88
N MET A 542 7.02 -13.47 2.53
CA MET A 542 6.97 -12.05 2.16
C MET A 542 7.43 -11.78 0.73
N TRP A 543 8.47 -12.47 0.28
CA TRP A 543 8.99 -12.34 -1.09
C TRP A 543 7.89 -12.59 -2.12
N LYS A 544 7.00 -13.57 -1.93
CA LYS A 544 5.91 -13.88 -2.88
C LYS A 544 4.93 -12.71 -3.13
N TYR A 545 4.72 -11.86 -2.13
CA TYR A 545 3.77 -10.75 -2.18
C TYR A 545 4.43 -9.39 -2.43
N THR A 546 5.77 -9.37 -2.49
CA THR A 546 6.56 -8.15 -2.66
C THR A 546 7.39 -8.24 -3.95
N GLU A 547 8.62 -8.75 -3.86
CA GLU A 547 9.57 -8.77 -4.99
C GLU A 547 9.43 -9.99 -5.92
N GLY A 548 8.73 -11.03 -5.46
CA GLY A 548 8.51 -12.28 -6.17
C GLY A 548 7.26 -12.30 -7.04
N LEU A 549 6.58 -11.16 -7.20
CA LEU A 549 5.45 -11.05 -8.11
C LEU A 549 5.91 -11.39 -9.55
N PRO A 550 5.19 -12.26 -10.27
CA PRO A 550 5.51 -12.58 -11.66
C PRO A 550 5.64 -11.31 -12.50
N LYS A 551 6.69 -11.24 -13.33
CA LYS A 551 6.77 -10.17 -14.34
C LYS A 551 5.62 -10.37 -15.31
N MET A 552 4.67 -9.44 -15.30
CA MET A 552 3.61 -9.41 -16.30
C MET A 552 4.26 -9.37 -17.68
N GLY A 553 3.83 -10.27 -18.58
CA GLY A 553 4.28 -10.24 -19.96
C GLY A 553 3.85 -8.92 -20.57
N GLY A 554 4.75 -7.93 -20.60
CA GLY A 554 4.56 -6.74 -21.41
C GLY A 554 4.32 -7.23 -22.82
N GLY A 555 3.15 -6.95 -23.38
CA GLY A 555 2.81 -7.29 -24.75
C GLY A 555 3.80 -6.61 -25.68
N SER A 556 4.94 -7.25 -25.92
CA SER A 556 5.85 -6.91 -26.98
C SER A 556 5.24 -7.45 -28.26
N SER A 557 4.17 -6.81 -28.73
CA SER A 557 3.85 -6.91 -30.15
C SER A 557 5.04 -6.29 -30.88
N GLU A 558 5.72 -7.07 -31.72
CA GLU A 558 6.70 -6.48 -32.63
C GLU A 558 6.07 -5.27 -33.34
N PRO A 559 6.80 -4.15 -33.51
CA PRO A 559 6.26 -2.99 -34.20
C PRO A 559 5.72 -3.40 -35.58
N SER A 560 4.48 -2.99 -35.88
CA SER A 560 3.83 -3.31 -37.15
C SER A 560 4.70 -2.93 -38.35
N ALA A 561 4.51 -3.57 -39.50
CA ALA A 561 5.26 -3.21 -40.71
C ALA A 561 5.11 -1.71 -41.05
N VAL A 562 3.93 -1.13 -40.77
CA VAL A 562 3.64 0.30 -40.88
C VAL A 562 4.51 1.15 -39.96
N ALA A 563 4.66 0.74 -38.70
CA ALA A 563 5.50 1.42 -37.71
C ALA A 563 6.98 1.53 -38.12
N ARG A 564 7.50 0.46 -38.74
CA ARG A 564 8.90 0.40 -39.19
C ARG A 564 9.13 1.28 -40.41
N GLN A 565 8.14 1.42 -41.30
CA GLN A 565 8.21 2.32 -42.45
C GLN A 565 8.01 3.80 -42.09
N ALA A 566 7.24 4.09 -41.04
CA ALA A 566 6.96 5.46 -40.58
C ALA A 566 8.14 6.14 -39.83
N GLY A 567 9.32 5.51 -39.78
CA GLY A 567 10.55 6.09 -39.26
C GLY A 567 10.76 5.95 -37.75
N THR A 568 11.88 6.50 -37.26
CA THR A 568 12.30 6.43 -35.85
C THR A 568 11.30 7.11 -34.89
N GLU A 569 10.62 8.16 -35.34
CA GLU A 569 9.62 8.88 -34.55
C GLU A 569 8.37 8.03 -34.30
N ALA A 570 7.91 7.26 -35.30
CA ALA A 570 6.79 6.33 -35.13
C ALA A 570 7.12 5.15 -34.20
N LEU A 571 8.35 4.65 -34.27
CA LEU A 571 8.85 3.61 -33.36
C LEU A 571 8.98 4.12 -31.92
N GLU A 572 9.43 5.37 -31.72
CA GLU A 572 9.40 6.02 -30.41
C GLU A 572 7.98 6.27 -29.92
N LEU A 573 7.06 6.70 -30.79
CA LEU A 573 5.65 6.89 -30.48
C LEU A 573 5.00 5.60 -30.03
N LEU A 574 5.32 4.45 -30.61
CA LEU A 574 4.81 3.15 -30.17
C LEU A 574 5.37 2.70 -28.82
N LYS A 575 6.67 2.94 -28.59
CA LYS A 575 7.28 2.75 -27.26
C LYS A 575 6.68 3.67 -26.19
N LYS A 576 6.25 4.88 -26.57
CA LYS A 576 5.55 5.83 -25.70
C LYS A 576 4.04 5.50 -25.58
N ALA A 577 3.43 4.93 -26.61
CA ALA A 577 2.01 4.57 -26.63
C ALA A 577 1.69 3.42 -25.68
N SER A 578 2.64 2.52 -25.42
CA SER A 578 2.51 1.49 -24.37
C SER A 578 2.46 2.07 -22.94
N MET A 579 2.76 3.37 -22.75
CA MET A 579 2.74 4.05 -21.45
C MET A 579 2.28 5.51 -21.61
N ARG A 580 0.99 5.73 -21.95
CA ARG A 580 0.38 7.07 -21.82
C ARG A 580 -0.19 7.25 -20.42
N CYS A 581 0.22 8.32 -19.73
CA CYS A 581 -0.32 8.64 -18.42
C CYS A 581 -1.78 9.11 -18.52
N GLY A 582 -2.58 8.94 -17.46
CA GLY A 582 -3.88 9.59 -17.29
C GLY A 582 -3.74 11.04 -16.78
N GLY A 583 -4.85 11.71 -16.50
CA GLY A 583 -4.83 13.04 -15.88
C GLY A 583 -4.20 14.11 -16.78
N CYS A 584 -3.59 15.12 -16.18
CA CYS A 584 -2.92 16.17 -16.95
C CYS A 584 -1.69 15.66 -17.70
N GLY A 585 -1.13 14.51 -17.30
CA GLY A 585 -0.03 13.83 -18.01
C GLY A 585 -0.42 13.30 -19.40
N SER A 586 -1.72 13.22 -19.70
CA SER A 586 -2.26 12.81 -21.00
C SER A 586 -2.47 13.98 -21.97
N LYS A 587 -2.27 15.24 -21.55
CA LYS A 587 -2.51 16.44 -22.39
C LYS A 587 -1.56 16.44 -23.59
N VAL A 588 -2.02 17.03 -24.70
CA VAL A 588 -1.17 17.32 -25.86
C VAL A 588 -0.13 18.36 -25.45
N GLY A 589 1.13 18.16 -25.83
CA GLY A 589 2.21 19.09 -25.50
C GLY A 589 1.97 20.49 -26.08
N SER A 590 2.33 21.52 -25.32
CA SER A 590 2.07 22.93 -25.65
C SER A 590 2.50 23.32 -27.07
N THR A 591 3.66 22.85 -27.54
CA THR A 591 4.16 23.17 -28.88
C THR A 591 3.22 22.70 -30.00
N VAL A 592 2.64 21.51 -29.87
CA VAL A 592 1.72 20.95 -30.89
C VAL A 592 0.41 21.74 -30.88
N LEU A 593 -0.11 22.02 -29.68
CA LEU A 593 -1.34 22.80 -29.51
C LEU A 593 -1.20 24.22 -30.06
N SER A 594 -0.14 24.95 -29.67
CA SER A 594 0.11 26.32 -30.15
C SER A 594 0.24 26.38 -31.67
N ALA A 595 0.96 25.44 -32.30
CA ALA A 595 1.09 25.38 -33.75
C ALA A 595 -0.26 25.13 -34.45
N ALA A 596 -1.10 24.23 -33.90
CA ALA A 596 -2.42 23.97 -34.44
C ALA A 596 -3.35 25.20 -34.33
N MET A 597 -3.36 25.87 -33.18
CA MET A 597 -4.19 27.07 -32.97
C MET A 597 -3.75 28.25 -33.84
N GLN A 598 -2.43 28.47 -33.98
CA GLN A 598 -1.91 29.48 -34.92
C GLN A 598 -2.31 29.19 -36.36
N ARG A 599 -2.32 27.91 -36.75
CA ARG A 599 -2.79 27.50 -38.07
C ARG A 599 -4.27 27.78 -38.27
N VAL A 600 -5.11 27.51 -37.26
CA VAL A 600 -6.54 27.88 -37.31
C VAL A 600 -6.71 29.39 -37.49
N GLN A 601 -5.95 30.21 -36.77
CA GLN A 601 -6.00 31.67 -36.91
C GLN A 601 -5.53 32.15 -38.29
N ALA A 602 -4.50 31.50 -38.85
CA ALA A 602 -3.92 31.90 -40.13
C ALA A 602 -4.74 31.41 -41.34
N GLU A 603 -5.36 30.22 -41.25
CA GLU A 603 -6.01 29.55 -42.38
C GLU A 603 -7.54 29.56 -42.30
N SER A 604 -8.16 29.91 -41.16
CA SER A 604 -9.62 29.98 -41.00
C SER A 604 -10.07 31.38 -40.58
N GLN A 605 -11.25 31.81 -41.03
CA GLN A 605 -11.84 33.07 -40.61
C GLN A 605 -12.40 32.94 -39.18
N VAL A 606 -11.58 33.24 -38.18
CA VAL A 606 -12.01 33.30 -36.78
C VAL A 606 -12.85 34.56 -36.56
N TYR A 607 -14.06 34.41 -36.04
CA TYR A 607 -14.94 35.54 -35.73
C TYR A 607 -14.53 36.20 -34.41
N GLU A 608 -14.21 37.49 -34.46
CA GLU A 608 -13.90 38.28 -33.27
C GLU A 608 -15.15 38.97 -32.71
N ASN A 609 -15.48 38.67 -31.46
CA ASN A 609 -16.59 39.30 -30.74
C ASN A 609 -16.04 40.28 -29.70
N SER A 610 -16.46 41.55 -29.80
CA SER A 610 -16.04 42.63 -28.89
C SER A 610 -16.41 42.41 -27.41
N GLU A 611 -17.36 41.51 -27.12
CA GLU A 611 -17.74 41.17 -25.74
C GLU A 611 -16.79 40.17 -25.08
N VAL A 612 -15.88 39.56 -25.83
CA VAL A 612 -14.88 38.60 -25.30
C VAL A 612 -13.62 39.38 -24.90
N LEU A 613 -13.36 39.51 -23.60
CA LEU A 613 -12.21 40.23 -23.04
C LEU A 613 -10.94 39.37 -23.02
N VAL A 614 -11.10 38.08 -22.74
CA VAL A 614 -10.02 37.07 -22.68
C VAL A 614 -10.49 35.88 -23.52
N GLY A 615 -9.68 35.46 -24.48
CA GLY A 615 -10.07 34.51 -25.51
C GLY A 615 -8.86 33.84 -26.18
N MET A 616 -8.96 33.50 -27.47
CA MET A 616 -7.92 32.69 -28.15
C MET A 616 -6.54 33.38 -28.24
N GLN A 617 -6.48 34.71 -28.11
CA GLN A 617 -5.24 35.48 -28.21
C GLN A 617 -4.51 35.63 -26.86
N SER A 618 -5.18 35.33 -25.73
CA SER A 618 -4.60 35.38 -24.39
C SER A 618 -4.03 34.03 -23.95
N ALA A 619 -3.16 34.05 -22.94
CA ALA A 619 -2.51 32.85 -22.40
C ALA A 619 -3.31 32.19 -21.24
N ASP A 620 -4.42 32.80 -20.80
CA ASP A 620 -5.24 32.30 -19.70
C ASP A 620 -6.10 31.10 -20.11
N ASP A 621 -6.38 30.20 -19.16
CA ASP A 621 -7.10 28.94 -19.38
C ASP A 621 -8.64 29.12 -19.34
N ALA A 622 -9.10 30.36 -19.26
CA ALA A 622 -10.50 30.75 -19.18
C ALA A 622 -10.88 31.78 -20.25
N ALA A 623 -12.10 31.71 -20.77
CA ALA A 623 -12.69 32.76 -21.56
C ALA A 623 -13.45 33.75 -20.65
N VAL A 624 -13.24 35.05 -20.85
CA VAL A 624 -13.95 36.11 -20.12
C VAL A 624 -14.86 36.86 -21.08
N VAL A 625 -16.15 36.93 -20.76
CA VAL A 625 -17.16 37.61 -21.56
C VAL A 625 -17.83 38.69 -20.73
N GLN A 626 -17.83 39.93 -21.24
CA GLN A 626 -18.57 41.05 -20.67
C GLN A 626 -19.70 41.44 -21.61
N GLN A 627 -20.93 41.16 -21.19
CA GLN A 627 -22.11 41.59 -21.94
C GLN A 627 -22.21 43.12 -21.96
N LYS A 628 -22.58 43.69 -23.11
CA LYS A 628 -22.76 45.15 -23.25
C LYS A 628 -23.77 45.67 -22.21
N GLY A 629 -23.35 46.70 -21.47
CA GLY A 629 -24.15 47.33 -20.43
C GLY A 629 -24.11 46.64 -19.06
N SER A 630 -23.42 45.49 -18.93
CA SER A 630 -23.21 44.82 -17.65
C SER A 630 -21.86 45.21 -17.02
N LYS A 631 -21.85 45.38 -15.70
CA LYS A 631 -20.59 45.45 -14.92
C LYS A 631 -20.02 44.06 -14.63
N LEU A 632 -20.89 43.06 -14.49
CA LEU A 632 -20.48 41.68 -14.25
C LEU A 632 -19.81 41.09 -15.49
N VAL A 633 -18.80 40.27 -15.24
CA VAL A 633 -18.10 39.49 -16.25
C VAL A 633 -18.31 38.01 -15.99
N THR A 634 -18.54 37.26 -17.06
CA THR A 634 -18.70 35.81 -17.04
C THR A 634 -17.36 35.16 -17.35
N VAL A 635 -16.95 34.18 -16.54
CA VAL A 635 -15.75 33.37 -16.76
C VAL A 635 -16.18 31.97 -17.15
N GLN A 636 -15.67 31.43 -18.26
CA GLN A 636 -15.99 30.09 -18.76
C GLN A 636 -14.72 29.27 -18.93
N THR A 637 -14.70 28.08 -18.35
CA THR A 637 -13.53 27.18 -18.38
C THR A 637 -13.99 25.77 -18.71
N VAL A 638 -13.10 24.95 -19.27
CA VAL A 638 -13.39 23.53 -19.52
C VAL A 638 -12.14 22.71 -19.33
N ASP A 639 -12.25 21.67 -18.51
CA ASP A 639 -11.19 20.69 -18.32
C ASP A 639 -11.79 19.28 -18.38
N PHE A 640 -11.08 18.38 -19.06
CA PHE A 640 -11.45 16.97 -19.21
C PHE A 640 -10.21 16.11 -19.30
N PHE A 641 -10.17 15.02 -18.54
CA PHE A 641 -9.04 14.10 -18.54
C PHE A 641 -9.46 12.66 -18.26
N LYS A 642 -8.59 11.74 -18.65
CA LYS A 642 -8.74 10.30 -18.38
C LYS A 642 -8.50 10.01 -16.90
N SER A 643 -9.18 9.00 -16.37
CA SER A 643 -9.02 8.61 -14.97
C SER A 643 -7.57 8.27 -14.63
N ILE A 644 -7.12 8.80 -13.49
CA ILE A 644 -5.81 8.51 -12.89
C ILE A 644 -5.90 7.55 -11.71
N VAL A 645 -7.12 7.27 -11.24
CA VAL A 645 -7.39 6.47 -10.04
C VAL A 645 -8.49 5.45 -10.35
N GLY A 646 -8.39 4.27 -9.76
CA GLY A 646 -9.44 3.26 -9.93
C GLY A 646 -10.77 3.64 -9.27
N ASP A 647 -10.77 4.58 -8.32
CA ASP A 647 -11.94 4.95 -7.52
C ASP A 647 -12.76 6.09 -8.16
N PRO A 648 -13.95 5.83 -8.75
CA PRO A 648 -14.70 6.83 -9.49
C PRO A 648 -15.19 7.99 -8.62
N TYR A 649 -15.48 7.77 -7.33
CA TYR A 649 -15.87 8.87 -6.42
C TYR A 649 -14.71 9.85 -6.19
N VAL A 650 -13.52 9.33 -5.90
CA VAL A 650 -12.32 10.16 -5.74
C VAL A 650 -11.96 10.84 -7.05
N PHE A 651 -12.09 10.14 -8.18
CA PHE A 651 -11.91 10.73 -9.50
C PHE A 651 -12.88 11.89 -9.77
N GLY A 652 -14.15 11.71 -9.43
CA GLY A 652 -15.20 12.73 -9.48
C GLY A 652 -14.82 14.01 -8.75
N ARG A 653 -14.34 13.86 -7.51
CA ARG A 653 -13.86 14.97 -6.68
C ARG A 653 -12.67 15.68 -7.31
N ILE A 654 -11.65 14.94 -7.73
CA ILE A 654 -10.45 15.51 -8.35
C ILE A 654 -10.81 16.28 -9.63
N ALA A 655 -11.65 15.71 -10.49
CA ALA A 655 -12.07 16.35 -11.74
C ALA A 655 -12.84 17.64 -11.50
N ALA A 656 -13.76 17.67 -10.52
CA ALA A 656 -14.48 18.88 -10.15
C ALA A 656 -13.55 19.96 -9.58
N LEU A 657 -12.69 19.61 -8.63
CA LEU A 657 -11.73 20.55 -8.04
C LEU A 657 -10.74 21.09 -9.07
N HIS A 658 -10.29 20.25 -10.00
CA HIS A 658 -9.42 20.69 -11.09
C HIS A 658 -10.13 21.71 -11.98
N ALA A 659 -11.33 21.40 -12.48
CA ALA A 659 -12.06 22.30 -13.37
C ALA A 659 -12.48 23.62 -12.69
N LEU A 660 -12.77 23.58 -11.38
CA LEU A 660 -13.06 24.78 -10.59
C LEU A 660 -11.81 25.67 -10.41
N SER A 661 -10.62 25.09 -10.41
CA SER A 661 -9.35 25.79 -10.16
C SER A 661 -9.08 26.90 -11.18
N ASP A 662 -9.40 26.69 -12.46
CA ASP A 662 -9.31 27.73 -13.51
C ASP A 662 -10.19 28.95 -13.19
N CYS A 663 -11.37 28.73 -12.60
CA CYS A 663 -12.27 29.81 -12.21
C CYS A 663 -11.72 30.57 -11.00
N PHE A 664 -11.18 29.84 -10.01
CA PHE A 664 -10.61 30.42 -8.79
C PHE A 664 -9.31 31.17 -9.05
N SER A 665 -8.44 30.69 -9.94
CA SER A 665 -7.18 31.35 -10.30
C SER A 665 -7.43 32.71 -10.95
N MET A 666 -8.58 32.88 -11.62
CA MET A 666 -9.05 34.15 -12.20
C MET A 666 -9.71 35.09 -11.16
N GLY A 667 -9.85 34.68 -9.90
CA GLY A 667 -10.55 35.45 -8.87
C GLY A 667 -12.08 35.44 -9.01
N ALA A 668 -12.64 34.59 -9.86
CA ALA A 668 -14.08 34.51 -10.10
C ALA A 668 -14.76 33.51 -9.15
N ARG A 669 -16.06 33.75 -8.91
CA ARG A 669 -16.92 32.84 -8.15
C ARG A 669 -17.64 31.88 -9.08
N ALA A 670 -17.41 30.58 -8.93
CA ALA A 670 -18.13 29.55 -9.68
C ALA A 670 -19.64 29.60 -9.41
N GLN A 671 -20.46 29.29 -10.42
CA GLN A 671 -21.92 29.27 -10.33
C GLN A 671 -22.52 27.95 -10.81
N THR A 672 -22.12 27.49 -12.00
CA THR A 672 -22.66 26.26 -12.60
C THR A 672 -21.55 25.43 -13.23
N ALA A 673 -21.77 24.11 -13.27
CA ALA A 673 -20.92 23.15 -13.95
C ALA A 673 -21.75 22.22 -14.84
N LEU A 674 -21.26 21.92 -16.05
CA LEU A 674 -21.80 20.90 -16.95
C LEU A 674 -20.78 19.76 -17.08
N ALA A 675 -21.21 18.53 -16.80
CA ALA A 675 -20.33 17.36 -16.84
C ALA A 675 -20.11 16.84 -18.27
N LEU A 676 -18.89 16.42 -18.56
CA LEU A 676 -18.52 15.58 -19.70
C LEU A 676 -18.00 14.27 -19.12
N CYS A 677 -18.75 13.17 -19.26
CA CYS A 677 -18.49 11.91 -18.60
C CYS A 677 -18.29 10.79 -19.64
N THR A 678 -17.25 9.98 -19.47
CA THR A 678 -17.04 8.75 -20.23
C THR A 678 -16.89 7.60 -19.23
N VAL A 679 -17.71 6.57 -19.37
CA VAL A 679 -17.63 5.33 -18.58
C VAL A 679 -17.10 4.16 -19.41
N THR A 680 -16.50 3.19 -18.74
CA THR A 680 -16.12 1.93 -19.37
C THR A 680 -17.34 1.05 -19.62
N LEU A 681 -17.34 0.33 -20.73
CA LEU A 681 -18.41 -0.61 -21.06
C LEU A 681 -18.58 -1.69 -19.98
N GLY A 682 -19.82 -1.91 -19.55
CA GLY A 682 -20.19 -2.92 -18.57
C GLY A 682 -21.68 -3.22 -18.57
N SER A 683 -22.13 -3.99 -17.58
CA SER A 683 -23.57 -4.15 -17.34
C SER A 683 -24.21 -2.81 -16.94
N GLU A 684 -25.50 -2.64 -17.20
CA GLU A 684 -26.22 -1.40 -16.87
C GLU A 684 -26.04 -1.00 -15.40
N ALA A 685 -26.14 -1.96 -14.48
CA ALA A 685 -25.93 -1.73 -13.06
C ALA A 685 -24.50 -1.27 -12.73
N VAL A 686 -23.49 -1.79 -13.45
CA VAL A 686 -22.08 -1.40 -13.26
C VAL A 686 -21.86 0.02 -13.75
N MET A 687 -22.33 0.34 -14.95
CA MET A 687 -22.20 1.68 -15.53
C MET A 687 -22.98 2.71 -14.72
N GLN A 688 -24.19 2.38 -14.27
CA GLN A 688 -24.99 3.23 -13.38
C GLN A 688 -24.24 3.56 -12.09
N GLU A 689 -23.61 2.56 -11.45
CA GLU A 689 -22.83 2.80 -10.23
C GLU A 689 -21.62 3.69 -10.51
N ASP A 690 -20.89 3.48 -11.60
CA ASP A 690 -19.71 4.29 -11.92
C ASP A 690 -20.07 5.75 -12.18
N VAL A 691 -21.14 6.00 -12.96
CA VAL A 691 -21.69 7.35 -13.16
C VAL A 691 -22.10 7.94 -11.81
N PHE A 692 -22.86 7.21 -11.00
CA PHE A 692 -23.33 7.68 -9.71
C PHE A 692 -22.15 8.05 -8.78
N GLN A 693 -21.14 7.20 -8.64
CA GLN A 693 -19.97 7.45 -7.80
C GLN A 693 -19.20 8.69 -8.28
N MET A 694 -18.94 8.81 -9.59
CA MET A 694 -18.28 9.99 -10.17
C MET A 694 -19.07 11.28 -9.90
N MET A 695 -20.36 11.28 -10.19
CA MET A 695 -21.21 12.46 -10.02
C MET A 695 -21.39 12.81 -8.54
N ALA A 696 -21.51 11.83 -7.65
CA ALA A 696 -21.61 12.07 -6.21
C ALA A 696 -20.33 12.73 -5.66
N GLY A 697 -19.16 12.25 -6.09
CA GLY A 697 -17.88 12.84 -5.75
C GLY A 697 -17.75 14.27 -6.27
N ALA A 698 -18.06 14.50 -7.54
CA ALA A 698 -18.03 15.83 -8.13
C ALA A 698 -19.01 16.80 -7.45
N ASN A 699 -20.25 16.37 -7.24
CA ASN A 699 -21.30 17.19 -6.64
C ASN A 699 -20.99 17.60 -5.20
N ARG A 700 -20.26 16.77 -4.43
CA ARG A 700 -19.75 17.15 -3.10
C ARG A 700 -18.90 18.42 -3.18
N GLU A 701 -17.92 18.44 -4.08
CA GLU A 701 -16.96 19.56 -4.21
C GLU A 701 -17.59 20.79 -4.86
N LEU A 702 -18.46 20.58 -5.85
CA LEU A 702 -19.25 21.65 -6.47
C LEU A 702 -20.17 22.32 -5.44
N ARG A 703 -20.89 21.54 -4.62
CA ARG A 703 -21.76 22.04 -3.55
C ARG A 703 -20.96 22.82 -2.49
N ALA A 704 -19.78 22.34 -2.11
CA ALA A 704 -18.90 23.04 -1.18
C ALA A 704 -18.49 24.43 -1.70
N SER A 705 -18.35 24.55 -3.03
CA SER A 705 -18.01 25.81 -3.72
C SER A 705 -19.24 26.62 -4.14
N CYS A 706 -20.44 26.26 -3.67
CA CYS A 706 -21.71 26.89 -4.08
C CYS A 706 -21.93 26.90 -5.62
N CYS A 707 -21.39 25.89 -6.31
CA CYS A 707 -21.52 25.67 -7.75
C CYS A 707 -22.55 24.56 -7.99
N THR A 708 -23.51 24.80 -8.90
CA THR A 708 -24.56 23.82 -9.21
C THR A 708 -24.12 22.90 -10.35
N LEU A 709 -24.16 21.58 -10.13
CA LEU A 709 -24.10 20.61 -11.23
C LEU A 709 -25.40 20.70 -12.04
N ALA A 710 -25.37 21.41 -13.17
CA ALA A 710 -26.57 21.80 -13.91
C ALA A 710 -27.02 20.77 -14.95
N GLY A 711 -26.13 19.86 -15.36
CA GLY A 711 -26.38 18.86 -16.39
C GLY A 711 -25.07 18.31 -16.96
N GLY A 712 -25.15 17.65 -18.12
CA GLY A 712 -23.96 17.13 -18.77
C GLY A 712 -24.25 16.17 -19.92
N HIS A 713 -23.20 15.55 -20.43
CA HIS A 713 -23.25 14.51 -21.45
C HIS A 713 -22.43 13.28 -21.01
N THR A 714 -22.95 12.09 -21.28
CA THR A 714 -22.34 10.82 -20.87
C THR A 714 -22.16 9.92 -22.09
N THR A 715 -20.96 9.36 -22.25
CA THR A 715 -20.60 8.43 -23.34
C THR A 715 -19.93 7.18 -22.80
N GLU A 716 -19.84 6.15 -23.64
CA GLU A 716 -19.07 4.94 -23.36
C GLU A 716 -17.71 5.03 -24.08
N GLY A 717 -16.67 4.47 -23.46
CA GLY A 717 -15.32 4.45 -24.03
C GLY A 717 -14.46 3.34 -23.46
N PRO A 718 -13.26 3.13 -24.03
CA PRO A 718 -12.32 2.11 -23.53
C PRO A 718 -11.73 2.46 -22.16
N GLU A 719 -11.74 3.75 -21.80
CA GLU A 719 -11.21 4.26 -20.54
C GLU A 719 -12.21 5.26 -19.94
N ALA A 720 -12.31 5.29 -18.61
CA ALA A 720 -13.11 6.29 -17.93
C ALA A 720 -12.48 7.68 -18.07
N GLY A 721 -13.32 8.69 -18.27
CA GLY A 721 -12.91 10.08 -18.40
C GLY A 721 -13.96 11.01 -17.79
N LEU A 722 -13.52 12.11 -17.22
CA LEU A 722 -14.42 13.07 -16.60
C LEU A 722 -13.87 14.47 -16.72
N GLY A 723 -14.77 15.42 -16.90
CA GLY A 723 -14.48 16.83 -16.99
C GLY A 723 -15.70 17.68 -16.74
N PHE A 724 -15.47 18.97 -16.56
CA PHE A 724 -16.54 19.94 -16.34
C PHE A 724 -16.28 21.20 -17.15
N CYS A 725 -17.34 21.72 -17.76
CA CYS A 725 -17.40 23.10 -18.19
C CYS A 725 -17.94 23.92 -17.03
N VAL A 726 -17.15 24.86 -16.50
CA VAL A 726 -17.50 25.69 -15.34
C VAL A 726 -17.81 27.10 -15.81
N THR A 727 -18.92 27.65 -15.34
CA THR A 727 -19.26 29.07 -15.51
C THR A 727 -19.19 29.78 -14.16
N GLY A 728 -18.39 30.83 -14.10
CA GLY A 728 -18.24 31.71 -12.95
C GLY A 728 -18.55 33.17 -13.27
N VAL A 729 -18.56 34.00 -12.24
CA VAL A 729 -18.81 35.44 -12.32
C VAL A 729 -17.81 36.23 -11.48
N ALA A 730 -17.45 37.43 -11.94
CA ALA A 730 -16.74 38.43 -11.13
C ALA A 730 -17.45 39.80 -11.19
N GLY A 731 -17.18 40.68 -10.22
CA GLY A 731 -17.84 41.97 -10.07
C GLY A 731 -17.50 42.97 -11.18
N GLY A 732 -16.35 42.79 -11.82
CA GLY A 732 -15.87 43.56 -12.97
C GLY A 732 -14.50 43.05 -13.45
N PRO A 733 -14.00 43.54 -14.61
CA PRO A 733 -12.69 43.17 -15.13
C PRO A 733 -11.52 43.46 -14.18
N GLU A 734 -11.65 44.49 -13.34
CA GLU A 734 -10.65 44.93 -12.35
C GLU A 734 -10.49 43.98 -11.15
N GLU A 735 -11.48 43.13 -10.90
CA GLU A 735 -11.44 42.11 -9.85
C GLU A 735 -10.80 40.81 -10.34
N LEU A 736 -10.59 40.66 -11.65
CA LEU A 736 -9.99 39.46 -12.23
C LEU A 736 -8.49 39.43 -12.00
N LEU A 737 -8.02 38.26 -11.59
CA LEU A 737 -6.60 37.92 -11.62
C LEU A 737 -6.30 37.32 -13.00
N THR A 738 -5.22 37.76 -13.64
CA THR A 738 -4.76 37.21 -14.92
C THR A 738 -3.30 36.82 -14.82
N LYS A 739 -2.79 36.05 -15.79
CA LYS A 739 -1.36 35.74 -15.88
C LYS A 739 -0.48 36.98 -16.11
N GLY A 740 -1.03 38.11 -16.58
CA GLY A 740 -0.27 39.29 -17.04
C GLY A 740 0.10 40.34 -15.99
N GLY A 741 -0.33 40.22 -14.73
CA GLY A 741 -0.16 41.29 -13.74
C GLY A 741 1.16 41.34 -12.97
N LEU A 742 2.18 40.55 -13.34
CA LEU A 742 3.46 40.52 -12.62
C LEU A 742 4.18 41.87 -12.66
N GLN A 743 4.74 42.31 -11.53
CA GLN A 743 5.60 43.50 -11.45
C GLN A 743 6.94 43.20 -10.78
N PRO A 744 8.03 43.89 -11.17
CA PRO A 744 9.30 43.80 -10.47
C PRO A 744 9.17 44.06 -8.97
N GLY A 745 9.79 43.22 -8.15
CA GLY A 745 9.70 43.28 -6.70
C GLY A 745 8.52 42.49 -6.12
N ASP A 746 7.69 41.84 -6.93
CA ASP A 746 6.69 40.93 -6.39
C ASP A 746 7.35 39.65 -5.84
N THR A 747 6.75 39.10 -4.78
CA THR A 747 7.12 37.82 -4.18
C THR A 747 6.27 36.70 -4.79
N LEU A 748 6.92 35.61 -5.21
CA LEU A 748 6.25 34.43 -5.77
C LEU A 748 5.90 33.44 -4.65
N LEU A 749 4.63 33.07 -4.56
CA LEU A 749 4.10 32.10 -3.61
C LEU A 749 3.51 30.90 -4.36
N LEU A 750 3.67 29.70 -3.80
CA LEU A 750 3.04 28.46 -4.26
C LEU A 750 2.19 27.88 -3.12
N THR A 751 0.98 27.41 -3.41
CA THR A 751 0.05 26.94 -2.35
C THR A 751 -0.10 25.42 -2.24
N LYS A 752 0.57 24.62 -3.06
CA LYS A 752 0.62 23.14 -2.92
C LYS A 752 1.99 22.58 -3.34
N PRO A 753 2.42 21.45 -2.76
CA PRO A 753 3.63 20.75 -3.19
C PRO A 753 3.50 20.16 -4.61
N LEU A 754 4.62 20.01 -5.30
CA LEU A 754 4.69 19.42 -6.64
C LEU A 754 4.99 17.91 -6.59
N GLY A 755 4.58 17.18 -7.63
CA GLY A 755 4.99 15.79 -7.86
C GLY A 755 3.87 14.82 -8.22
N THR A 756 2.63 15.30 -8.42
CA THR A 756 1.52 14.39 -8.73
C THR A 756 1.76 13.64 -10.04
N GLY A 757 2.38 14.28 -11.04
CA GLY A 757 2.64 13.68 -12.35
C GLY A 757 3.55 12.46 -12.25
N CYS A 758 4.69 12.60 -11.57
CA CYS A 758 5.65 11.51 -11.41
C CYS A 758 5.13 10.39 -10.51
N ILE A 759 4.36 10.72 -9.46
CA ILE A 759 3.76 9.72 -8.56
C ILE A 759 2.72 8.88 -9.30
N PHE A 760 1.82 9.50 -10.08
CA PHE A 760 0.83 8.74 -10.84
C PHE A 760 1.42 8.04 -12.06
N ALA A 761 2.48 8.58 -12.67
CA ALA A 761 3.26 7.83 -13.66
C ALA A 761 3.90 6.58 -13.05
N ALA A 762 4.44 6.68 -11.83
CA ALA A 762 4.95 5.55 -11.09
C ALA A 762 3.83 4.57 -10.73
N GLU A 763 2.64 5.05 -10.35
CA GLU A 763 1.49 4.20 -10.03
C GLU A 763 1.07 3.37 -11.25
N MET A 764 0.97 3.99 -12.42
CA MET A 764 0.65 3.31 -13.69
C MET A 764 1.75 2.32 -14.11
N GLN A 765 3.01 2.61 -13.81
CA GLN A 765 4.16 1.69 -14.02
C GLN A 765 4.28 0.62 -12.92
N GLN A 766 3.38 0.62 -11.95
CA GLN A 766 3.40 -0.25 -10.79
C GLN A 766 4.61 -0.07 -9.84
N ARG A 767 5.23 1.11 -9.84
CA ARG A 767 6.44 1.48 -9.09
C ARG A 767 6.21 2.42 -7.90
N ALA A 768 5.05 3.06 -7.79
CA ALA A 768 4.75 3.92 -6.64
C ALA A 768 4.57 3.10 -5.36
N VAL A 769 4.76 3.73 -4.21
CA VAL A 769 4.43 3.15 -2.89
C VAL A 769 3.13 3.75 -2.38
N GLY A 770 2.32 2.94 -1.70
CA GLY A 770 0.98 3.33 -1.22
C GLY A 770 0.92 4.66 -0.44
N PRO A 771 1.86 4.95 0.49
CA PRO A 771 1.89 6.24 1.22
C PRO A 771 2.07 7.47 0.31
N SER A 772 2.92 7.38 -0.72
CA SER A 772 3.14 8.48 -1.67
C SER A 772 1.89 8.76 -2.51
N VAL A 773 1.21 7.70 -2.98
CA VAL A 773 -0.07 7.82 -3.70
C VAL A 773 -1.12 8.48 -2.81
N SER A 774 -1.22 8.05 -1.55
CA SER A 774 -2.16 8.64 -0.58
C SER A 774 -1.87 10.12 -0.30
N ALA A 775 -0.60 10.51 -0.19
CA ALA A 775 -0.21 11.91 -0.02
C ALA A 775 -0.56 12.76 -1.26
N ALA A 776 -0.31 12.24 -2.46
CA ALA A 776 -0.68 12.91 -3.71
C ALA A 776 -2.22 13.05 -3.82
N LEU A 777 -2.99 12.02 -3.50
CA LEU A 777 -4.46 12.08 -3.48
C LEU A 777 -4.98 13.16 -2.53
N ARG A 778 -4.47 13.24 -1.29
CA ARG A 778 -4.87 14.28 -0.34
C ARG A 778 -4.56 15.69 -0.87
N SER A 779 -3.40 15.86 -1.51
CA SER A 779 -3.04 17.14 -2.14
C SER A 779 -4.01 17.53 -3.26
N MET A 780 -4.37 16.58 -4.12
CA MET A 780 -5.32 16.80 -5.23
C MET A 780 -6.79 16.94 -4.78
N LEU A 781 -7.12 16.53 -3.55
CA LEU A 781 -8.45 16.68 -2.96
C LEU A 781 -8.62 17.97 -2.15
N ARG A 782 -7.59 18.82 -2.07
CA ARG A 782 -7.69 20.15 -1.46
C ARG A 782 -8.16 21.17 -2.50
N SER A 783 -9.22 21.92 -2.17
CA SER A 783 -9.69 23.04 -3.00
C SER A 783 -8.69 24.19 -3.02
N ASN A 784 -8.57 24.87 -4.17
CA ASN A 784 -7.82 26.13 -4.28
C ASN A 784 -8.66 27.35 -3.90
N GLU A 785 -9.97 27.20 -3.67
CA GLU A 785 -10.89 28.30 -3.39
C GLU A 785 -10.49 29.14 -2.16
N PRO A 786 -10.20 28.56 -0.98
CA PRO A 786 -9.88 29.38 0.20
C PRO A 786 -8.63 30.23 -0.03
N ALA A 787 -7.59 29.63 -0.62
CA ALA A 787 -6.37 30.33 -0.97
C ALA A 787 -6.64 31.45 -2.00
N ALA A 788 -7.42 31.18 -3.07
CA ALA A 788 -7.79 32.16 -4.07
C ALA A 788 -8.51 33.38 -3.46
N GLN A 789 -9.51 33.14 -2.59
CA GLN A 789 -10.27 34.21 -1.94
C GLN A 789 -9.39 35.07 -1.02
N ILE A 790 -8.42 34.47 -0.32
CA ILE A 790 -7.47 35.19 0.53
C ILE A 790 -6.56 36.05 -0.34
N VAL A 791 -5.94 35.48 -1.38
CA VAL A 791 -4.94 36.22 -2.16
C VAL A 791 -5.56 37.37 -2.96
N SER A 792 -6.79 37.21 -3.47
CA SER A 792 -7.54 38.32 -4.08
C SER A 792 -7.76 39.49 -3.11
N LYS A 793 -8.06 39.22 -1.83
CA LYS A 793 -8.26 40.26 -0.81
C LYS A 793 -6.96 40.93 -0.35
N HIS A 794 -5.84 40.23 -0.51
CA HIS A 794 -4.51 40.70 -0.07
C HIS A 794 -3.65 41.25 -1.21
N GLY A 795 -4.28 41.63 -2.33
CA GLY A 795 -3.63 42.38 -3.41
C GLY A 795 -2.70 41.54 -4.28
N ALA A 796 -3.06 40.27 -4.51
CA ALA A 796 -2.42 39.50 -5.58
C ALA A 796 -2.55 40.24 -6.91
N ARG A 797 -1.45 40.31 -7.65
CA ARG A 797 -1.38 41.02 -8.93
C ARG A 797 -1.51 40.08 -10.12
N ALA A 798 -1.02 38.85 -9.97
CA ALA A 798 -1.18 37.79 -10.96
C ALA A 798 -1.35 36.46 -10.24
N CYS A 799 -2.07 35.55 -10.88
CA CYS A 799 -2.34 34.22 -10.37
C CYS A 799 -2.54 33.25 -11.53
N THR A 800 -2.13 32.01 -11.33
CA THR A 800 -2.46 30.86 -12.17
C THR A 800 -2.45 29.63 -11.28
N ASP A 801 -3.19 28.59 -11.63
CA ASP A 801 -2.98 27.29 -11.03
C ASP A 801 -1.92 26.50 -11.80
N VAL A 802 -1.15 25.67 -11.08
CA VAL A 802 -0.10 24.86 -11.70
C VAL A 802 -0.71 23.53 -12.15
N THR A 803 -0.72 23.30 -13.46
CA THR A 803 -1.36 22.13 -14.08
C THR A 803 -0.43 21.39 -15.05
N GLY A 804 -0.86 21.07 -16.28
CA GLY A 804 -0.18 20.17 -17.21
C GLY A 804 1.19 20.62 -17.71
N PHE A 805 1.49 21.92 -17.75
CA PHE A 805 2.79 22.43 -18.21
C PHE A 805 3.87 22.48 -17.11
N GLY A 806 3.51 22.09 -15.88
CA GLY A 806 4.38 22.17 -14.72
C GLY A 806 4.67 23.60 -14.28
N LEU A 807 5.39 23.75 -13.16
CA LEU A 807 5.65 25.04 -12.53
C LEU A 807 6.38 26.00 -13.48
N LEU A 808 7.41 25.53 -14.18
CA LEU A 808 8.19 26.39 -15.07
C LEU A 808 7.37 26.85 -16.27
N GLY A 809 6.53 25.99 -16.84
CA GLY A 809 5.68 26.35 -17.98
C GLY A 809 4.74 27.49 -17.65
N HIS A 810 4.00 27.34 -16.55
CA HIS A 810 3.07 28.35 -16.04
C HIS A 810 3.78 29.66 -15.66
N LEU A 811 4.93 29.60 -14.97
CA LEU A 811 5.71 30.80 -14.64
C LEU A 811 6.20 31.55 -15.88
N VAL A 812 6.62 30.82 -16.93
CA VAL A 812 7.06 31.42 -18.20
C VAL A 812 5.90 32.09 -18.92
N GLU A 813 4.69 31.53 -18.88
CA GLU A 813 3.48 32.18 -19.43
C GLU A 813 3.20 33.50 -18.73
N MET A 814 3.24 33.52 -17.40
CA MET A 814 3.03 34.75 -16.62
C MET A 814 4.11 35.80 -16.92
N CYS A 815 5.39 35.40 -16.93
CA CYS A 815 6.51 36.30 -17.24
C CYS A 815 6.38 36.89 -18.65
N ARG A 816 5.99 36.07 -19.65
CA ARG A 816 5.78 36.53 -21.01
C ARG A 816 4.62 37.49 -21.13
N ALA A 817 3.48 37.18 -20.51
CA ALA A 817 2.29 38.03 -20.52
C ALA A 817 2.56 39.41 -19.90
N ALA A 818 3.35 39.46 -18.82
CA ALA A 818 3.69 40.70 -18.12
C ALA A 818 4.93 41.43 -18.69
N GLY A 819 5.67 40.80 -19.61
CA GLY A 819 6.97 41.30 -20.09
C GLY A 819 8.06 41.35 -18.99
N GLN A 820 7.92 40.53 -17.94
CA GLN A 820 8.84 40.49 -16.80
C GLN A 820 9.69 39.21 -16.78
N ALA A 821 10.57 39.09 -15.80
CA ALA A 821 11.35 37.89 -15.53
C ALA A 821 11.20 37.45 -14.06
N ALA A 822 11.63 36.23 -13.74
CA ALA A 822 11.55 35.70 -12.38
C ALA A 822 12.88 35.08 -11.92
N VAL A 823 13.10 35.14 -10.60
CA VAL A 823 14.13 34.39 -9.88
C VAL A 823 13.43 33.33 -9.05
N LEU A 824 13.74 32.06 -9.31
CA LEU A 824 13.14 30.91 -8.64
C LEU A 824 14.17 30.22 -7.72
N ARG A 825 13.88 30.14 -6.43
CA ARG A 825 14.68 29.45 -5.43
C ARG A 825 14.28 27.97 -5.38
N LEU A 826 15.06 27.12 -6.03
CA LEU A 826 14.72 25.72 -6.25
C LEU A 826 14.67 24.91 -4.94
N ASP A 827 15.51 25.24 -3.97
CA ASP A 827 15.55 24.59 -2.65
C ASP A 827 14.30 24.90 -1.80
N ASP A 828 13.53 25.94 -2.15
CA ASP A 828 12.27 26.31 -1.50
C ASP A 828 11.04 25.71 -2.20
N VAL A 829 11.20 25.10 -3.38
CA VAL A 829 10.08 24.49 -4.11
C VAL A 829 9.64 23.22 -3.38
N PRO A 830 8.40 23.15 -2.87
CA PRO A 830 7.91 22.01 -2.10
C PRO A 830 7.67 20.77 -2.98
N ALA A 831 8.04 19.59 -2.48
CA ALA A 831 7.86 18.31 -3.16
C ALA A 831 6.95 17.37 -2.35
N LEU A 832 6.11 16.62 -3.05
CA LEU A 832 5.31 15.55 -2.44
C LEU A 832 6.22 14.40 -1.97
N PRO A 833 5.87 13.71 -0.86
CA PRO A 833 6.66 12.57 -0.38
C PRO A 833 6.88 11.50 -1.45
N GLY A 834 8.15 11.18 -1.72
CA GLY A 834 8.56 10.18 -2.72
C GLY A 834 8.73 10.71 -4.16
N ALA A 835 8.30 11.94 -4.46
CA ALA A 835 8.41 12.50 -5.81
C ALA A 835 9.88 12.67 -6.26
N GLU A 836 10.74 13.22 -5.40
CA GLU A 836 12.18 13.38 -5.68
C GLU A 836 12.87 12.04 -5.93
N GLU A 837 12.56 11.03 -5.10
CA GLU A 837 13.12 9.68 -5.23
C GLU A 837 12.71 9.06 -6.58
N LEU A 838 11.42 9.12 -6.93
CA LEU A 838 10.91 8.59 -8.20
C LEU A 838 11.57 9.25 -9.41
N LEU A 839 11.71 10.58 -9.40
CA LEU A 839 12.36 11.33 -10.47
C LEU A 839 13.85 11.00 -10.57
N SER A 840 14.55 10.83 -9.44
CA SER A 840 15.96 10.40 -9.42
C SER A 840 16.15 9.01 -10.03
N GLN A 841 15.13 8.15 -9.95
CA GLN A 841 15.08 6.83 -10.58
C GLN A 841 14.60 6.85 -12.04
N GLY A 842 14.45 8.04 -12.63
CA GLY A 842 14.00 8.24 -14.01
C GLY A 842 12.51 8.01 -14.23
N VAL A 843 11.68 8.00 -13.18
CA VAL A 843 10.22 7.89 -13.32
C VAL A 843 9.63 9.26 -13.54
N ALA A 844 9.16 9.52 -14.75
CA ALA A 844 8.53 10.77 -15.13
C ALA A 844 7.22 10.51 -15.89
N SER A 845 6.30 11.49 -15.83
CA SER A 845 5.06 11.47 -16.62
C SER A 845 5.34 11.55 -18.12
N SER A 846 4.44 11.02 -18.95
CA SER A 846 4.56 11.05 -20.41
C SER A 846 4.66 12.46 -21.00
N LEU A 847 4.10 13.48 -20.32
CA LEU A 847 4.18 14.88 -20.74
C LEU A 847 5.46 15.59 -20.26
N GLN A 848 6.11 15.08 -19.21
CA GLN A 848 7.29 15.71 -18.62
C GLN A 848 8.42 15.92 -19.65
N PRO A 849 8.77 14.96 -20.54
CA PRO A 849 9.82 15.18 -21.53
C PRO A 849 9.53 16.33 -22.51
N ALA A 850 8.26 16.57 -22.83
CA ALA A 850 7.87 17.72 -23.64
C ALA A 850 8.03 19.02 -22.84
N ASN A 851 7.59 19.05 -21.58
CA ASN A 851 7.78 20.18 -20.67
C ASN A 851 9.27 20.46 -20.44
N PHE A 852 10.12 19.44 -20.36
CA PHE A 852 11.57 19.57 -20.17
C PHE A 852 12.27 20.36 -21.29
N ARG A 853 11.66 20.49 -22.47
CA ARG A 853 12.16 21.37 -23.55
C ARG A 853 12.11 22.85 -23.14
N LEU A 854 11.25 23.24 -22.20
CA LEU A 854 11.15 24.60 -21.66
C LEU A 854 12.34 24.99 -20.79
N ARG A 855 13.28 24.08 -20.49
CA ARG A 855 14.55 24.45 -19.82
C ARG A 855 15.31 25.57 -20.55
N ARG A 856 15.13 25.72 -21.87
CA ARG A 856 15.68 26.82 -22.67
C ARG A 856 15.23 28.22 -22.20
N ALA A 857 14.14 28.30 -21.44
CA ALA A 857 13.66 29.54 -20.84
C ALA A 857 14.46 29.94 -19.58
N LEU A 858 15.34 29.05 -19.09
CA LEU A 858 16.24 29.34 -17.99
C LEU A 858 17.48 30.08 -18.49
N ARG A 859 17.86 31.16 -17.81
CA ARG A 859 19.10 31.90 -18.11
C ARG A 859 20.35 31.05 -17.85
N ASN A 860 20.35 30.32 -16.73
CA ASN A 860 21.44 29.49 -16.26
C ASN A 860 21.20 27.98 -16.50
N GLU A 861 20.55 27.62 -17.62
CA GLU A 861 20.21 26.24 -17.99
C GLU A 861 21.42 25.30 -17.97
N GLY A 862 22.56 25.70 -18.54
CA GLY A 862 23.77 24.87 -18.58
C GLY A 862 24.32 24.53 -17.20
N ALA A 863 24.33 25.50 -16.27
CA ALA A 863 24.76 25.28 -14.89
C ALA A 863 23.77 24.38 -14.13
N ALA A 864 22.47 24.60 -14.31
CA ALA A 864 21.42 23.76 -13.72
C ALA A 864 21.48 22.32 -14.23
N ALA A 865 21.64 22.12 -15.53
CA ALA A 865 21.78 20.80 -16.15
C ALA A 865 23.03 20.07 -15.63
N ALA A 866 24.18 20.76 -15.56
CA ALA A 866 25.43 20.18 -15.04
C ALA A 866 25.32 19.78 -13.56
N ALA A 867 24.69 20.62 -12.73
CA ALA A 867 24.47 20.30 -11.31
C ALA A 867 23.48 19.15 -11.11
N PHE A 868 22.43 19.06 -11.93
CA PHE A 868 21.49 17.94 -11.92
C PHE A 868 22.18 16.62 -12.35
N SER A 869 22.94 16.62 -13.44
CA SER A 869 23.71 15.43 -13.86
C SER A 869 24.73 14.98 -12.81
N GLY A 870 25.26 15.90 -12.01
CA GLY A 870 26.09 15.61 -10.86
C GLY A 870 25.35 15.21 -9.57
N GLY A 871 24.01 15.04 -9.62
CA GLY A 871 23.19 14.64 -8.47
C GLY A 871 22.97 15.73 -7.41
N ARG A 872 23.34 16.99 -7.68
CA ARG A 872 23.30 18.09 -6.70
C ARG A 872 22.01 18.91 -6.73
N LEU A 873 21.11 18.67 -7.71
CA LEU A 873 19.82 19.35 -7.86
C LEU A 873 18.64 18.37 -8.03
N PRO A 874 18.28 17.58 -7.00
CA PRO A 874 17.24 16.55 -7.11
C PRO A 874 15.85 17.10 -7.46
N ARG A 875 15.56 18.37 -7.15
CA ARG A 875 14.29 19.04 -7.45
C ARG A 875 14.19 19.62 -8.85
N TYR A 876 15.29 19.69 -9.61
CA TYR A 876 15.28 20.27 -10.95
C TYR A 876 14.23 19.64 -11.89
N PRO A 877 14.05 18.30 -11.91
CA PRO A 877 13.02 17.68 -12.74
C PRO A 877 11.56 18.00 -12.33
N LEU A 878 11.31 18.38 -11.07
CA LEU A 878 9.97 18.72 -10.57
C LEU A 878 9.38 19.95 -11.28
N LEU A 879 10.23 20.88 -11.72
CA LEU A 879 9.81 22.10 -12.42
C LEU A 879 9.01 21.81 -13.70
N TYR A 880 9.22 20.61 -14.27
CA TYR A 880 8.63 20.17 -15.53
C TYR A 880 7.52 19.12 -15.32
N ASP A 881 7.31 18.66 -14.08
CA ASP A 881 6.33 17.64 -13.76
C ASP A 881 4.90 18.19 -13.94
N PRO A 882 4.04 17.56 -14.76
CA PRO A 882 2.64 17.97 -14.89
C PRO A 882 1.90 17.74 -13.58
N GLN A 883 1.14 18.73 -13.13
CA GLN A 883 0.31 18.62 -11.93
C GLN A 883 -1.16 18.38 -12.31
N THR A 884 -1.88 17.60 -11.49
CA THR A 884 -3.34 17.47 -11.55
C THR A 884 -3.91 18.10 -10.29
N ASN A 885 -4.84 19.05 -10.44
CA ASN A 885 -5.30 19.95 -9.37
C ASN A 885 -4.15 20.48 -8.48
N GLY A 886 -3.10 21.01 -9.12
CA GLY A 886 -1.96 21.61 -8.42
C GLY A 886 -2.33 22.89 -7.67
N GLY A 887 -1.34 23.50 -7.03
CA GLY A 887 -1.54 24.71 -6.24
C GLY A 887 -1.61 25.96 -7.10
N LEU A 888 -1.99 27.07 -6.49
CA LEU A 888 -1.90 28.39 -7.09
C LEU A 888 -0.44 28.87 -7.05
N LEU A 889 0.04 29.36 -8.19
CA LEU A 889 1.23 30.19 -8.32
C LEU A 889 0.77 31.65 -8.41
N LEU A 890 1.17 32.45 -7.43
CA LEU A 890 0.70 33.83 -7.30
C LEU A 890 1.83 34.81 -6.99
N ALA A 891 1.62 36.05 -7.42
CA ALA A 891 2.53 37.16 -7.20
C ALA A 891 1.87 38.23 -6.33
N VAL A 892 2.52 38.57 -5.22
CA VAL A 892 2.08 39.59 -4.26
C VAL A 892 3.18 40.61 -4.04
N GLN A 893 2.81 41.86 -3.82
CA GLN A 893 3.79 42.91 -3.54
C GLN A 893 4.65 42.55 -2.31
N GLN A 894 5.97 42.68 -2.43
CA GLN A 894 6.91 42.40 -1.33
C GLN A 894 6.68 43.30 -0.11
N GLY A 895 7.17 42.84 1.05
CA GLY A 895 7.09 43.56 2.32
C GLY A 895 5.83 43.22 3.07
N ALA A 896 5.16 44.24 3.64
CA ALA A 896 4.01 44.05 4.52
C ALA A 896 2.84 43.29 3.85
N ALA A 897 2.61 43.50 2.55
CA ALA A 897 1.53 42.82 1.81
C ALA A 897 1.77 41.31 1.70
N ALA A 898 2.98 40.90 1.27
CA ALA A 898 3.38 39.49 1.25
C ALA A 898 3.30 38.84 2.64
N SER A 899 3.76 39.52 3.69
CA SER A 899 3.67 39.02 5.07
C SER A 899 2.24 38.89 5.57
N ALA A 900 1.36 39.86 5.25
CA ALA A 900 -0.06 39.80 5.61
C ALA A 900 -0.80 38.67 4.89
N CYS A 901 -0.52 38.50 3.58
CA CYS A 901 -1.08 37.41 2.79
C CYS A 901 -0.65 36.03 3.34
N ALA A 902 0.64 35.87 3.63
CA ALA A 902 1.19 34.67 4.25
C ALA A 902 0.55 34.37 5.62
N ALA A 903 0.38 35.40 6.46
CA ALA A 903 -0.28 35.24 7.76
C ALA A 903 -1.76 34.85 7.62
N ALA A 904 -2.48 35.41 6.64
CA ALA A 904 -3.87 35.07 6.37
C ALA A 904 -4.04 33.63 5.86
N LEU A 905 -3.16 33.17 4.97
CA LEU A 905 -3.11 31.77 4.52
C LEU A 905 -2.87 30.82 5.70
N ALA A 906 -1.86 31.11 6.53
CA ALA A 906 -1.59 30.32 7.73
C ALA A 906 -2.78 30.28 8.71
N ALA A 907 -3.45 31.41 8.93
CA ALA A 907 -4.61 31.50 9.82
C ALA A 907 -5.82 30.70 9.30
N ALA A 908 -5.95 30.55 7.98
CA ALA A 908 -6.96 29.71 7.34
C ALA A 908 -6.58 28.22 7.29
N GLY A 909 -5.36 27.86 7.73
CA GLY A 909 -4.85 26.48 7.63
C GLY A 909 -4.39 26.09 6.23
N GLU A 910 -4.14 27.05 5.34
CA GLU A 910 -3.59 26.82 4.01
C GLU A 910 -2.07 26.77 4.05
N ASP A 911 -1.48 25.76 3.40
CA ASP A 911 -0.04 25.70 3.20
C ASP A 911 0.39 26.68 2.11
N PHE A 912 1.58 27.27 2.28
CA PHE A 912 2.20 28.08 1.24
C PHE A 912 3.72 28.05 1.35
N TRP A 913 4.38 28.34 0.23
CA TRP A 913 5.84 28.42 0.13
C TRP A 913 6.26 29.64 -0.66
N VAL A 914 7.24 30.38 -0.14
CA VAL A 914 7.87 31.49 -0.86
C VAL A 914 8.96 30.94 -1.76
N ILE A 915 8.68 30.84 -3.06
CA ILE A 915 9.55 30.12 -4.00
C ILE A 915 10.43 31.05 -4.84
N GLY A 916 10.27 32.36 -4.73
CA GLY A 916 11.04 33.28 -5.56
C GLY A 916 10.53 34.71 -5.57
N SER A 917 10.97 35.47 -6.57
CA SER A 917 10.57 36.85 -6.79
C SER A 917 10.53 37.21 -8.27
N VAL A 918 9.80 38.26 -8.61
CA VAL A 918 9.72 38.84 -9.95
C VAL A 918 10.75 39.96 -10.06
N VAL A 919 11.43 40.03 -11.20
CA VAL A 919 12.43 41.05 -11.51
C VAL A 919 12.12 41.69 -12.85
N ALA A 920 12.61 42.93 -13.04
CA ALA A 920 12.55 43.57 -14.34
C ALA A 920 13.34 42.73 -15.34
N ARG A 921 12.74 42.45 -16.51
CA ARG A 921 13.42 41.68 -17.56
C ARG A 921 14.62 42.48 -18.07
N PRO A 922 15.86 41.98 -17.91
CA PRO A 922 17.04 42.70 -18.37
C PRO A 922 17.14 42.71 -19.91
N ALA A 923 17.72 43.77 -20.47
CA ALA A 923 17.84 43.95 -21.92
C ALA A 923 18.80 42.95 -22.59
N ASP A 924 19.71 42.33 -21.83
CA ASP A 924 20.69 41.34 -22.30
C ASP A 924 20.13 39.92 -22.40
N TRP A 925 18.87 39.69 -22.02
CA TRP A 925 18.28 38.36 -22.05
C TRP A 925 17.84 37.97 -23.46
N HIS A 926 18.15 36.74 -23.85
CA HIS A 926 17.63 36.21 -25.12
C HIS A 926 16.09 36.19 -25.12
N GLU A 927 15.49 36.33 -26.29
CA GLU A 927 14.04 36.49 -26.48
C GLU A 927 13.23 35.35 -25.82
N GLY A 928 13.79 34.15 -25.72
CA GLY A 928 13.17 32.98 -25.09
C GLY A 928 13.42 32.79 -23.59
N GLN A 929 14.27 33.59 -22.94
CA GLN A 929 14.64 33.45 -21.53
C GLN A 929 13.77 34.32 -20.62
N PHE A 930 13.28 33.72 -19.51
CA PHE A 930 12.33 34.35 -18.58
C PHE A 930 12.58 34.03 -17.10
N VAL A 931 13.36 32.99 -16.78
CA VAL A 931 13.58 32.57 -15.38
C VAL A 931 15.08 32.35 -15.10
N THR A 932 15.53 32.74 -13.92
CA THR A 932 16.85 32.35 -13.36
C THR A 932 16.65 31.46 -12.14
N LEU A 933 17.41 30.36 -12.05
CA LEU A 933 17.36 29.48 -10.87
C LEU A 933 18.40 29.86 -9.83
N GLU A 934 17.98 29.91 -8.56
CA GLU A 934 18.84 30.00 -7.39
C GLU A 934 18.74 28.70 -6.59
N ALA A 935 19.90 28.16 -6.20
CA ALA A 935 20.02 27.00 -5.33
C ALA A 935 21.41 26.99 -4.69
N ALA A 936 21.56 26.42 -3.50
CA ALA A 936 22.86 26.34 -2.83
C ALA A 936 23.93 25.64 -3.71
N ALA A 937 23.52 24.65 -4.51
CA ALA A 937 24.38 23.93 -5.44
C ALA A 937 24.80 24.73 -6.69
N LEU A 938 24.13 25.86 -6.98
CA LEU A 938 24.43 26.75 -8.10
C LEU A 938 25.33 27.91 -7.67
N SER A 939 25.25 28.33 -6.40
CA SER A 939 26.10 29.37 -5.81
C SER A 939 27.52 28.89 -5.47
N SER A 940 27.77 27.57 -5.55
CA SER A 940 29.02 26.91 -5.15
C SER A 940 29.90 26.46 -6.32
N ALA A 941 29.67 26.97 -7.53
CA ALA A 941 30.62 26.82 -8.63
C ALA A 941 31.76 27.86 -8.46
N PRO A 942 33.05 27.46 -8.53
CA PRO A 942 34.18 28.37 -8.39
C PRO A 942 34.24 29.43 -9.50
#